data_AF-A0A5B9QLI7-F1
#
_entry.id   AF-A0A5B9QLI7-F1
#
_cell.length_a   1.000
_cell.length_b   1.000
_cell.length_c   1.000
_cell.angle_alpha   90.00
_cell.angle_beta   90.00
_cell.angle_gamma   90.00
#
_symmetry.space_group_name_H-M   'P 1'
#
loop_
_entity.id
_entity.type
_entity.pdbx_description
1 polymer ?
#
loop_
_entity_poly.entity_id
_entity_poly.type
_entity_poly.pdbx_seq_one_letter_code
_entity_poly.pdbx_strand_id
1 'polypeptide(L)'
;MSTEIATSACAKCSHHNESQAKFCGGCGQPLWEPCGKCETTVRIGTKFCGGCGEDLQQRFQQRLQQAEDTLQQARKLAEGFEYDDALTVAKRHRKPADYRFQAVADQCVQLAQQIERARDAWQAKAAKVLEAARRAAAAENHAKTAALVTKIPEPLRCEELKNLLTKSRSADSQYSQLLDMLRDALQQKQYVTAANAVEGLLQIKPNEAKFAQAAKKIGDALQASAIRRFDRGDYHGTLQRLEALPQLVRNPQTAAMLRRAGNVAWLFDQFERQPWTTENLLQFSQRLTQTVPQDPRGKQLLEQVQASLKQPLGDPRSLYRVWSGKAKSWMGGPVRLLAFPQSLELPQQTLFKKHPGEFCIAIGLALQGLGKGTFTEALYRAETKGLKKLFRRKGPQECVGVDAGSSAIRAVRMRLSEDGAIELLDVWRRQFAQPLCRSGLEMQQTVLQEDDLLALKEWLGEGEAEIWINQPSRDVLGKFVEMPPVGDKQLQPLIEKEIQQRFPLAADELNLAVWCEAEREDQSRQVVLVAAKKTLVTQRIAKFQEFGIQPTAVQCEQAALVNFAVLEFADQLQTEGDDPADDAPPAVALVDAGASGTTLLIITANAFLFRSVDGGGEALTGQLARNAKLTAEQAEKWKHHPATATDPASCFPALTERMQGSVQRLRRAFDEAQQQLGVGAVSSVWCVGGGSRMHGWPVPWLDRSDAANEETMVDRDDDFEIG
;
A
#
# COMPACT_ATOMS: atom_id res chain seq x y z
N MET A 1 -108.19 -1.95 -44.03
CA MET A 1 -107.50 -0.79 -43.45
C MET A 1 -106.05 -1.18 -43.29
N SER A 2 -105.19 -0.68 -44.18
CA SER A 2 -103.76 -1.00 -44.21
C SER A 2 -103.06 -0.21 -43.11
N THR A 3 -102.50 -0.89 -42.11
CA THR A 3 -101.61 -0.30 -41.12
C THR A 3 -100.26 -0.06 -41.81
N GLU A 4 -99.97 1.20 -42.17
CA GLU A 4 -98.65 1.58 -42.67
C GLU A 4 -97.60 1.32 -41.58
N ILE A 5 -96.80 0.27 -41.75
CA ILE A 5 -95.66 -0.01 -40.88
C ILE A 5 -94.64 1.09 -41.14
N ALA A 6 -94.36 1.92 -40.14
CA ALA A 6 -93.30 2.92 -40.24
C ALA A 6 -91.97 2.22 -40.55
N THR A 7 -91.38 2.52 -41.71
CA THR A 7 -90.09 1.99 -42.14
C THR A 7 -89.01 3.05 -42.09
N SER A 8 -87.76 2.61 -42.00
CA SER A 8 -86.63 3.48 -41.81
C SER A 8 -85.41 2.96 -42.60
N ALA A 9 -84.83 3.79 -43.48
CA ALA A 9 -83.73 3.40 -44.36
C ALA A 9 -82.37 3.31 -43.64
N CYS A 10 -81.64 2.21 -43.81
CA CYS A 10 -80.32 2.02 -43.22
C CYS A 10 -79.31 3.05 -43.75
N ALA A 11 -78.58 3.72 -42.86
CA ALA A 11 -77.59 4.73 -43.25
C ALA A 11 -76.40 4.19 -44.08
N LYS A 12 -76.15 2.86 -44.06
CA LYS A 12 -75.07 2.22 -44.84
C LYS A 12 -75.50 1.76 -46.23
N CYS A 13 -76.63 1.03 -46.32
CA CYS A 13 -77.03 0.33 -47.55
C CYS A 13 -78.41 0.75 -48.09
N SER A 14 -79.06 1.73 -47.45
CA SER A 14 -80.38 2.25 -47.83
C SER A 14 -81.55 1.25 -47.79
N HIS A 15 -81.32 0.02 -47.31
CA HIS A 15 -82.39 -0.97 -47.10
C HIS A 15 -83.40 -0.46 -46.08
N HIS A 16 -84.70 -0.59 -46.37
CA HIS A 16 -85.77 -0.13 -45.51
C HIS A 16 -86.07 -1.20 -44.46
N ASN A 17 -85.92 -0.84 -43.19
CA ASN A 17 -86.15 -1.73 -42.06
C ASN A 17 -87.38 -1.27 -41.28
N GLU A 18 -88.03 -2.20 -40.58
CA GLU A 18 -89.04 -1.84 -39.59
C GLU A 18 -88.48 -0.83 -38.59
N SER A 19 -89.29 0.14 -38.18
CA SER A 19 -88.89 1.28 -37.33
C SER A 19 -88.29 0.89 -35.98
N GLN A 20 -88.46 -0.34 -35.49
CA GLN A 20 -87.87 -0.85 -34.25
C GLN A 20 -86.72 -1.86 -34.45
N ALA A 21 -86.34 -2.15 -35.70
CA ALA A 21 -85.29 -3.11 -35.99
C ALA A 21 -83.95 -2.66 -35.37
N LYS A 22 -83.32 -3.53 -34.56
CA LYS A 22 -82.02 -3.22 -33.92
C LYS A 22 -80.85 -3.26 -34.92
N PHE A 23 -80.95 -4.14 -35.91
CA PHE A 23 -79.97 -4.34 -36.97
C PHE A 23 -80.66 -4.26 -38.33
N CYS A 24 -79.90 -3.88 -39.37
CA CYS A 24 -80.38 -3.85 -40.74
C CYS A 24 -80.54 -5.27 -41.30
N GLY A 25 -81.73 -5.62 -41.79
CA GLY A 25 -82.01 -6.91 -42.43
C GLY A 25 -81.26 -7.14 -43.75
N GLY A 26 -80.78 -6.07 -44.39
CA GLY A 26 -80.02 -6.15 -45.65
C GLY A 26 -78.50 -6.26 -45.49
N CYS A 27 -77.90 -5.60 -44.49
CA CYS A 27 -76.43 -5.58 -44.31
C CYS A 27 -75.92 -5.90 -42.90
N GLY A 28 -76.83 -6.22 -41.97
CA GLY A 28 -76.50 -6.64 -40.61
C GLY A 28 -75.97 -5.55 -39.67
N GLN A 29 -75.88 -4.30 -40.12
CA GLN A 29 -75.34 -3.21 -39.29
C GLN A 29 -76.31 -2.76 -38.19
N PRO A 30 -75.81 -2.36 -37.01
CA PRO A 30 -76.64 -1.71 -36.01
C PRO A 30 -77.31 -0.47 -36.62
N LEU A 31 -78.60 -0.29 -36.35
CA LEU A 31 -79.33 0.91 -36.80
C LEU A 31 -79.34 2.01 -35.72
N TRP A 32 -78.90 1.67 -34.52
CA TRP A 32 -78.98 2.51 -33.33
C TRP A 32 -77.65 2.55 -32.58
N GLU A 33 -77.36 3.70 -31.96
CA GLU A 33 -76.24 3.91 -31.06
C GLU A 33 -76.71 4.64 -29.81
N PRO A 34 -76.13 4.37 -28.62
CA PRO A 34 -76.41 5.17 -27.45
C PRO A 34 -75.79 6.56 -27.59
N CYS A 35 -76.52 7.62 -27.24
CA CYS A 35 -75.94 8.94 -27.08
C CYS A 35 -74.95 8.88 -25.92
N GLY A 36 -73.66 9.12 -26.14
CA GLY A 36 -72.69 8.97 -25.05
C GLY A 36 -72.74 10.06 -23.95
N LYS A 37 -73.78 10.91 -23.91
CA LYS A 37 -74.00 11.92 -22.84
C LYS A 37 -75.16 11.54 -21.93
N CYS A 38 -76.30 11.12 -22.52
CA CYS A 38 -77.50 10.75 -21.77
C CYS A 38 -77.96 9.30 -21.99
N GLU A 39 -77.16 8.51 -22.72
CA GLU A 39 -77.36 7.09 -23.08
C GLU A 39 -78.64 6.79 -23.88
N THR A 40 -79.44 7.81 -24.20
CA THR A 40 -80.62 7.67 -25.04
C THR A 40 -80.24 7.05 -26.38
N THR A 41 -80.91 5.95 -26.72
CA THR A 41 -80.66 5.23 -27.97
C THR A 41 -81.17 6.05 -29.14
N VAL A 42 -80.24 6.48 -29.98
CA VAL A 42 -80.48 7.35 -31.14
C VAL A 42 -80.13 6.60 -32.41
N ARG A 43 -80.76 7.00 -33.51
CA ARG A 43 -80.53 6.34 -34.79
C ARG A 43 -79.18 6.76 -35.35
N ILE A 44 -78.40 5.80 -35.87
CA ILE A 44 -77.10 6.11 -36.48
C ILE A 44 -77.30 7.07 -37.67
N GLY A 45 -76.52 8.15 -37.69
CA GLY A 45 -76.63 9.23 -38.67
C GLY A 45 -77.49 10.42 -38.24
N THR A 46 -78.06 10.41 -37.03
CA THR A 46 -78.78 11.56 -36.46
C THR A 46 -77.79 12.66 -36.08
N LYS A 47 -78.08 13.92 -36.40
CA LYS A 47 -77.20 15.06 -36.09
C LYS A 47 -77.23 15.45 -34.61
N PHE A 48 -78.42 15.54 -34.01
CA PHE A 48 -78.60 15.91 -32.60
C PHE A 48 -79.36 14.85 -31.81
N CYS A 49 -78.98 14.63 -30.55
CA CYS A 49 -79.71 13.72 -29.67
C CYS A 49 -81.07 14.31 -29.28
N GLY A 50 -82.16 13.61 -29.59
CA GLY A 50 -83.52 14.03 -29.20
C GLY A 50 -83.78 14.05 -27.68
N GLY A 51 -82.93 13.40 -26.87
CA GLY A 51 -83.07 13.38 -25.41
C GLY A 51 -82.35 14.52 -24.67
N CYS A 52 -81.13 14.88 -25.10
CA CYS A 52 -80.30 15.87 -24.39
C CYS A 52 -79.71 16.99 -25.27
N GLY A 53 -80.00 17.00 -26.57
CA GLY A 53 -79.53 18.03 -27.51
C GLY A 53 -78.07 17.92 -27.97
N GLU A 54 -77.32 16.90 -27.55
CA GLU A 54 -75.91 16.70 -27.93
C GLU A 54 -75.71 16.62 -29.45
N ASP A 55 -74.67 17.28 -29.99
CA ASP A 55 -74.26 17.14 -31.40
C ASP A 55 -73.51 15.80 -31.61
N LEU A 56 -74.26 14.82 -32.08
CA LEU A 56 -73.78 13.47 -32.32
C LEU A 56 -72.85 13.40 -33.54
N GLN A 57 -73.00 14.33 -34.50
CA GLN A 57 -72.15 14.41 -35.68
C GLN A 57 -70.75 14.92 -35.31
N GLN A 58 -70.65 16.00 -34.53
CA GLN A 58 -69.39 16.54 -34.03
C GLN A 58 -68.67 15.51 -33.15
N ARG A 59 -69.41 14.84 -32.25
CA ARG A 59 -68.84 13.79 -31.40
C ARG A 59 -68.35 12.57 -32.19
N PHE A 60 -69.06 12.19 -33.25
CA PHE A 60 -68.60 11.15 -34.16
C PHE A 60 -67.30 11.57 -34.87
N GLN A 61 -67.20 12.80 -35.39
CA GLN A 61 -65.98 13.32 -36.00
C GLN A 61 -64.78 13.28 -35.04
N GLN A 62 -64.98 13.65 -33.76
CA GLN A 62 -63.92 13.55 -32.75
C GLN A 62 -63.46 12.11 -32.51
N ARG A 63 -64.38 11.15 -32.43
CA ARG A 63 -64.05 9.72 -32.28
C ARG A 63 -63.34 9.16 -33.51
N LEU A 64 -63.72 9.61 -34.71
CA LEU A 64 -63.06 9.24 -35.96
C LEU A 64 -61.62 9.78 -35.98
N GLN A 65 -61.43 11.05 -35.64
CA GLN A 65 -60.09 11.65 -35.50
C GLN A 65 -59.23 10.89 -34.49
N GLN A 66 -59.77 10.51 -33.32
CA GLN A 66 -59.05 9.70 -32.34
C GLN A 66 -58.61 8.33 -32.90
N ALA A 67 -59.44 7.70 -33.73
CA ALA A 67 -59.09 6.45 -34.38
C ALA A 67 -57.99 6.65 -35.46
N GLU A 68 -58.02 7.75 -36.19
CA GLU A 68 -56.97 8.15 -37.14
C GLU A 68 -55.65 8.48 -36.43
N ASP A 69 -55.70 9.17 -35.30
CA ASP A 69 -54.53 9.47 -34.46
C ASP A 69 -53.91 8.16 -33.92
N THR A 70 -54.74 7.20 -33.52
CA THR A 70 -54.30 5.87 -33.09
C THR A 70 -53.60 5.11 -34.22
N LEU A 71 -54.11 5.21 -35.45
CA LEU A 71 -53.46 4.66 -36.63
C LEU A 71 -52.10 5.32 -36.89
N GLN A 72 -52.00 6.65 -36.77
CA GLN A 72 -50.73 7.37 -36.90
C GLN A 72 -49.74 7.00 -35.79
N GLN A 73 -50.21 6.81 -34.56
CA GLN A 73 -49.38 6.32 -33.46
C GLN A 73 -48.81 4.93 -33.78
N ALA A 74 -49.63 4.00 -34.29
CA ALA A 74 -49.15 2.68 -34.70
C ALA A 74 -48.07 2.76 -35.80
N ARG A 75 -48.21 3.69 -36.75
CA ARG A 75 -47.17 3.94 -37.77
C ARG A 75 -45.87 4.42 -37.16
N LYS A 76 -45.93 5.41 -36.27
CA LYS A 76 -44.73 5.94 -35.57
C LYS A 76 -44.02 4.86 -34.76
N LEU A 77 -44.75 4.03 -34.04
CA LEU A 77 -44.19 2.89 -33.29
C LEU A 77 -43.51 1.87 -34.23
N ALA A 78 -44.14 1.58 -35.37
CA ALA A 78 -43.57 0.68 -36.37
C ALA A 78 -42.29 1.25 -37.03
N GLU A 79 -42.26 2.56 -37.33
CA GLU A 79 -41.07 3.27 -37.80
C GLU A 79 -39.95 3.25 -36.75
N GLY A 80 -40.31 3.27 -35.46
CA GLY A 80 -39.40 3.10 -34.33
C GLY A 80 -38.97 1.67 -34.02
N PHE A 81 -39.39 0.67 -34.82
CA PHE A 81 -39.12 -0.76 -34.62
C PHE A 81 -39.83 -1.41 -33.41
N GLU A 82 -40.78 -0.72 -32.78
CA GLU A 82 -41.61 -1.22 -31.67
C GLU A 82 -42.81 -2.02 -32.22
N TYR A 83 -42.51 -3.13 -32.89
CA TYR A 83 -43.51 -3.84 -33.70
C TYR A 83 -44.66 -4.45 -32.89
N ASP A 84 -44.40 -4.99 -31.70
CA ASP A 84 -45.45 -5.62 -30.90
C ASP A 84 -46.42 -4.58 -30.31
N ASP A 85 -45.91 -3.40 -29.94
CA ASP A 85 -46.73 -2.26 -29.50
C ASP A 85 -47.49 -1.65 -30.68
N ALA A 86 -46.83 -1.47 -31.83
CA ALA A 86 -47.47 -1.01 -33.06
C ALA A 86 -48.63 -1.93 -33.48
N LEU A 87 -48.44 -3.26 -33.38
CA LEU A 87 -49.49 -4.24 -33.64
C LEU A 87 -50.62 -4.18 -32.61
N THR A 88 -50.28 -3.98 -31.33
CA THR A 88 -51.28 -3.83 -30.26
C THR A 88 -52.15 -2.60 -30.49
N VAL A 89 -51.54 -1.46 -30.86
CA VAL A 89 -52.24 -0.22 -31.17
C VAL A 89 -53.09 -0.37 -32.44
N ALA A 90 -52.54 -0.93 -33.52
CA ALA A 90 -53.27 -1.16 -34.77
C ALA A 90 -54.47 -2.12 -34.60
N LYS A 91 -54.36 -3.11 -33.71
CA LYS A 91 -55.43 -4.10 -33.47
C LYS A 91 -56.68 -3.50 -32.80
N ARG A 92 -56.57 -2.37 -32.08
CA ARG A 92 -57.69 -1.75 -31.34
C ARG A 92 -58.89 -1.39 -32.21
N HIS A 93 -58.66 -1.06 -33.48
CA HIS A 93 -59.72 -0.65 -34.41
C HIS A 93 -59.96 -1.63 -35.57
N ARG A 94 -59.45 -2.87 -35.49
CA ARG A 94 -59.48 -3.85 -36.61
C ARG A 94 -60.89 -4.36 -36.97
N LYS A 95 -61.82 -4.35 -36.02
CA LYS A 95 -63.20 -4.84 -36.19
C LYS A 95 -64.19 -3.83 -35.61
N PRO A 96 -64.52 -2.76 -36.35
CA PRO A 96 -65.45 -1.77 -35.85
C PRO A 96 -66.88 -2.35 -35.86
N ALA A 97 -67.64 -2.11 -34.78
CA ALA A 97 -69.07 -2.44 -34.75
C ALA A 97 -69.90 -1.50 -35.64
N ASP A 98 -69.38 -0.30 -35.91
CA ASP A 98 -69.99 0.76 -36.70
C ASP A 98 -69.26 0.92 -38.05
N TYR A 99 -69.99 0.74 -39.15
CA TYR A 99 -69.44 0.84 -40.51
C TYR A 99 -68.75 2.16 -40.84
N ARG A 100 -69.07 3.26 -40.13
CA ARG A 100 -68.46 4.56 -40.41
C ARG A 100 -66.96 4.59 -40.08
N PHE A 101 -66.48 3.66 -39.27
CA PHE A 101 -65.05 3.46 -38.97
C PHE A 101 -64.36 2.47 -39.91
N GLN A 102 -65.08 1.89 -40.88
CA GLN A 102 -64.56 0.81 -41.73
C GLN A 102 -63.30 1.23 -42.51
N ALA A 103 -63.26 2.48 -43.01
CA ALA A 103 -62.09 2.98 -43.74
C ALA A 103 -60.81 2.98 -42.88
N VAL A 104 -60.89 3.46 -41.63
CA VAL A 104 -59.77 3.45 -40.69
C VAL A 104 -59.43 2.01 -40.27
N ALA A 105 -60.44 1.15 -40.08
CA ALA A 105 -60.24 -0.26 -39.75
C ALA A 105 -59.51 -1.03 -40.86
N ASP A 106 -59.86 -0.80 -42.13
CA ASP A 106 -59.20 -1.42 -43.28
C ASP A 106 -57.74 -0.97 -43.35
N GLN A 107 -57.46 0.31 -43.10
CA GLN A 107 -56.09 0.82 -43.00
C GLN A 107 -55.31 0.21 -41.82
N CYS A 108 -55.95 0.02 -40.67
CA CYS A 108 -55.35 -0.67 -39.52
C CYS A 108 -55.03 -2.15 -39.84
N VAL A 109 -55.91 -2.85 -40.57
CA VAL A 109 -55.67 -4.23 -41.01
C VAL A 109 -54.48 -4.29 -41.96
N GLN A 110 -54.43 -3.40 -42.96
CA GLN A 110 -53.34 -3.34 -43.93
C GLN A 110 -52.01 -3.00 -43.24
N LEU A 111 -52.00 -2.00 -42.35
CA LEU A 111 -50.82 -1.61 -41.59
C LEU A 111 -50.34 -2.76 -40.69
N ALA A 112 -51.23 -3.46 -39.98
CA ALA A 112 -50.86 -4.59 -39.15
C ALA A 112 -50.19 -5.72 -39.96
N GLN A 113 -50.70 -6.02 -41.16
CA GLN A 113 -50.07 -6.99 -42.06
C GLN A 113 -48.68 -6.53 -42.54
N GLN A 114 -48.51 -5.24 -42.81
CA GLN A 114 -47.20 -4.67 -43.17
C GLN A 114 -46.21 -4.76 -42.00
N ILE A 115 -46.66 -4.46 -40.78
CA ILE A 115 -45.85 -4.56 -39.57
C ILE A 115 -45.42 -6.01 -39.30
N GLU A 116 -46.35 -6.98 -39.39
CA GLU A 116 -46.04 -8.41 -39.21
C GLU A 116 -44.97 -8.87 -40.21
N ARG A 117 -45.15 -8.54 -41.50
CA ARG A 117 -44.15 -8.87 -42.54
C ARG A 117 -42.80 -8.21 -42.28
N ALA A 118 -42.79 -6.95 -41.87
CA ALA A 118 -41.56 -6.23 -41.56
C ALA A 118 -40.83 -6.83 -40.34
N ARG A 119 -41.56 -7.11 -39.26
CA ARG A 119 -41.03 -7.75 -38.05
C ARG A 119 -40.41 -9.11 -38.37
N ASP A 120 -41.14 -9.98 -39.07
CA ASP A 120 -40.68 -11.34 -39.39
C ASP A 120 -39.47 -11.30 -40.33
N ALA A 121 -39.44 -10.37 -41.29
CA ALA A 121 -38.28 -10.15 -42.16
C ALA A 121 -37.04 -9.70 -41.38
N TRP A 122 -37.21 -8.78 -40.42
CA TRP A 122 -36.12 -8.32 -39.56
C TRP A 122 -35.63 -9.41 -38.59
N GLN A 123 -36.52 -10.21 -38.01
CA GLN A 123 -36.16 -11.36 -37.18
C GLN A 123 -35.34 -12.39 -37.98
N ALA A 124 -35.78 -12.73 -39.19
CA ALA A 124 -35.06 -13.64 -40.07
C ALA A 124 -33.67 -13.06 -40.47
N LYS A 125 -33.57 -11.75 -40.70
CA LYS A 125 -32.31 -11.08 -40.99
C LYS A 125 -31.38 -11.07 -39.77
N ALA A 126 -31.89 -10.77 -38.57
CA ALA A 126 -31.12 -10.75 -37.34
C ALA A 126 -30.54 -12.13 -37.00
N ALA A 127 -31.33 -13.21 -37.16
CA ALA A 127 -30.84 -14.58 -36.98
C ALA A 127 -29.68 -14.93 -37.92
N LYS A 128 -29.80 -14.59 -39.22
CA LYS A 128 -28.73 -14.78 -40.21
C LYS A 128 -27.47 -13.98 -39.87
N VAL A 129 -27.64 -12.73 -39.44
CA VAL A 129 -26.52 -11.86 -39.03
C VAL A 129 -25.83 -12.42 -37.78
N LEU A 130 -26.58 -12.91 -36.79
CA LEU A 130 -26.01 -13.50 -35.58
C LEU A 130 -25.12 -14.71 -35.91
N GLU A 131 -25.57 -15.62 -36.75
CA GLU A 131 -24.75 -16.78 -37.18
C GLU A 131 -23.50 -16.36 -37.98
N ALA A 132 -23.61 -15.32 -38.80
CA ALA A 132 -22.45 -14.78 -39.51
C ALA A 132 -21.47 -14.07 -38.56
N ALA A 133 -21.99 -13.32 -37.58
CA ALA A 133 -21.22 -12.60 -36.58
C ALA A 133 -20.50 -13.56 -35.62
N ARG A 134 -21.16 -14.64 -35.19
CA ARG A 134 -20.56 -15.73 -34.41
C ARG A 134 -19.37 -16.36 -35.13
N ARG A 135 -19.54 -16.71 -36.41
CA ARG A 135 -18.44 -17.27 -37.23
C ARG A 135 -17.30 -16.28 -37.42
N ALA A 136 -17.60 -15.01 -37.67
CA ALA A 136 -16.58 -13.97 -37.81
C ALA A 136 -15.82 -13.73 -36.49
N ALA A 137 -16.51 -13.73 -35.35
CA ALA A 137 -15.92 -13.59 -34.03
C ALA A 137 -15.07 -14.81 -33.65
N ALA A 138 -15.53 -16.03 -33.96
CA ALA A 138 -14.76 -17.26 -33.75
C ALA A 138 -13.50 -17.32 -34.63
N ALA A 139 -13.48 -16.62 -35.75
CA ALA A 139 -12.32 -16.42 -36.60
C ALA A 139 -11.53 -15.14 -36.28
N GLU A 140 -11.79 -14.50 -35.12
CA GLU A 140 -11.12 -13.28 -34.63
C GLU A 140 -11.17 -12.08 -35.60
N ASN A 141 -12.15 -12.06 -36.50
CA ASN A 141 -12.34 -10.97 -37.45
C ASN A 141 -13.30 -9.92 -36.88
N HIS A 142 -12.82 -9.18 -35.88
CA HIS A 142 -13.60 -8.19 -35.12
C HIS A 142 -14.18 -7.07 -35.98
N ALA A 143 -13.43 -6.55 -36.96
CA ALA A 143 -13.92 -5.57 -37.93
C ALA A 143 -15.13 -6.10 -38.72
N LYS A 144 -15.05 -7.33 -39.23
CA LYS A 144 -16.16 -7.98 -39.95
C LYS A 144 -17.34 -8.26 -39.03
N THR A 145 -17.10 -8.70 -37.79
CA THR A 145 -18.16 -8.89 -36.79
C THR A 145 -18.90 -7.59 -36.54
N ALA A 146 -18.20 -6.50 -36.24
CA ALA A 146 -18.81 -5.19 -36.02
C ALA A 146 -19.62 -4.73 -37.25
N ALA A 147 -19.07 -4.85 -38.45
CA ALA A 147 -19.74 -4.49 -39.70
C ALA A 147 -20.97 -5.37 -40.04
N LEU A 148 -21.00 -6.62 -39.55
CA LEU A 148 -22.18 -7.49 -39.68
C LEU A 148 -23.28 -7.06 -38.71
N VAL A 149 -22.96 -6.83 -37.44
CA VAL A 149 -23.94 -6.48 -36.40
C VAL A 149 -24.57 -5.09 -36.65
N THR A 150 -23.81 -4.13 -37.19
CA THR A 150 -24.34 -2.78 -37.50
C THR A 150 -25.39 -2.78 -38.61
N LYS A 151 -25.53 -3.86 -39.40
CA LYS A 151 -26.62 -4.04 -40.38
C LYS A 151 -27.99 -4.26 -39.75
N ILE A 152 -28.03 -4.51 -38.44
CA ILE A 152 -29.25 -4.61 -37.63
C ILE A 152 -29.41 -3.31 -36.83
N PRO A 153 -30.55 -2.61 -36.95
CA PRO A 153 -30.89 -1.45 -36.14
C PRO A 153 -30.76 -1.75 -34.65
N GLU A 154 -30.32 -0.77 -33.85
CA GLU A 154 -30.05 -0.95 -32.43
C GLU A 154 -31.23 -1.53 -31.61
N PRO A 155 -32.49 -1.07 -31.79
CA PRO A 155 -33.63 -1.64 -31.06
C PRO A 155 -33.87 -3.13 -31.35
N LEU A 156 -33.39 -3.63 -32.48
CA LEU A 156 -33.60 -5.01 -32.95
C LEU A 156 -32.43 -5.95 -32.64
N ARG A 157 -31.36 -5.47 -32.00
CA ARG A 157 -30.22 -6.33 -31.61
C ARG A 157 -30.55 -7.08 -30.33
N CYS A 158 -30.43 -8.40 -30.35
CA CYS A 158 -30.44 -9.19 -29.12
C CYS A 158 -29.20 -8.88 -28.27
N GLU A 159 -29.24 -9.25 -26.99
CA GLU A 159 -28.13 -9.04 -26.05
C GLU A 159 -26.81 -9.65 -26.53
N GLU A 160 -26.87 -10.80 -27.21
CA GLU A 160 -25.67 -11.41 -27.77
C GLU A 160 -25.05 -10.58 -28.91
N LEU A 161 -25.87 -10.04 -29.82
CA LEU A 161 -25.38 -9.14 -30.87
C LEU A 161 -24.77 -7.87 -30.27
N LYS A 162 -25.39 -7.30 -29.22
CA LYS A 162 -24.85 -6.15 -28.50
C LYS A 162 -23.49 -6.48 -27.88
N ASN A 163 -23.40 -7.61 -27.18
CA ASN A 163 -22.16 -8.08 -26.55
C ASN A 163 -21.05 -8.35 -27.58
N LEU A 164 -21.37 -9.02 -28.69
CA LEU A 164 -20.42 -9.27 -29.78
C LEU A 164 -19.92 -7.96 -30.41
N LEU A 165 -20.80 -6.98 -30.59
CA LEU A 165 -20.44 -5.67 -31.15
C LEU A 165 -19.51 -4.90 -30.21
N THR A 166 -19.85 -4.82 -28.91
CA THR A 166 -19.04 -4.12 -27.91
C THR A 166 -17.65 -4.75 -27.80
N LYS A 167 -17.58 -6.08 -27.64
CA LYS A 167 -16.31 -6.81 -27.57
C LYS A 167 -15.48 -6.63 -28.84
N SER A 168 -16.11 -6.75 -30.02
CA SER A 168 -15.39 -6.62 -31.29
C SER A 168 -14.91 -5.20 -31.55
N ARG A 169 -15.69 -4.16 -31.21
CA ARG A 169 -15.23 -2.77 -31.34
C ARG A 169 -14.06 -2.46 -30.41
N SER A 170 -14.11 -2.94 -29.17
CA SER A 170 -13.01 -2.75 -28.23
C SER A 170 -11.72 -3.42 -28.74
N ALA A 171 -11.82 -4.67 -29.20
CA ALA A 171 -10.67 -5.41 -29.72
C ALA A 171 -10.11 -4.79 -31.01
N ASP A 172 -10.97 -4.34 -31.92
CA ASP A 172 -10.56 -3.69 -33.17
C ASP A 172 -9.91 -2.32 -32.95
N SER A 173 -10.44 -1.54 -31.99
CA SER A 173 -9.85 -0.27 -31.56
C SER A 173 -8.47 -0.48 -30.93
N GLN A 174 -8.33 -1.44 -30.03
CA GLN A 174 -7.05 -1.76 -29.41
C GLN A 174 -6.03 -2.23 -30.45
N TYR A 175 -6.44 -3.11 -31.37
CA TYR A 175 -5.58 -3.57 -32.47
C TYR A 175 -5.11 -2.41 -33.35
N SER A 176 -6.01 -1.49 -33.71
CA SER A 176 -5.67 -0.32 -34.53
C SER A 176 -4.72 0.63 -33.83
N GLN A 177 -4.95 0.93 -32.55
CA GLN A 177 -4.06 1.76 -31.74
C GLN A 177 -2.66 1.17 -31.63
N LEU A 178 -2.56 -0.15 -31.39
CA LEU A 178 -1.26 -0.83 -31.31
C LEU A 178 -0.55 -0.84 -32.67
N LEU A 179 -1.28 -0.97 -33.78
CA LEU A 179 -0.71 -0.87 -35.13
C LEU A 179 -0.15 0.52 -35.43
N ASP A 180 -0.89 1.58 -35.09
CA ASP A 180 -0.45 2.95 -35.29
C ASP A 180 0.75 3.27 -34.40
N MET A 181 0.70 2.87 -33.11
CA MET A 181 1.83 2.99 -32.19
C MET A 181 3.07 2.24 -32.70
N LEU A 182 2.92 1.02 -33.23
CA LEU A 182 4.04 0.27 -33.82
C LEU A 182 4.62 1.02 -35.02
N ARG A 183 3.77 1.55 -35.90
CA ARG A 183 4.20 2.28 -37.10
C ARG A 183 4.97 3.54 -36.72
N ASP A 184 4.41 4.35 -35.83
CA ASP A 184 4.99 5.63 -35.41
C ASP A 184 6.29 5.40 -34.64
N ALA A 185 6.32 4.40 -33.74
CA ALA A 185 7.53 4.05 -33.01
C ALA A 185 8.65 3.57 -33.94
N LEU A 186 8.34 2.76 -34.96
CA LEU A 186 9.35 2.34 -35.95
C LEU A 186 9.86 3.51 -36.81
N GLN A 187 8.98 4.44 -37.20
CA GLN A 187 9.38 5.66 -37.92
C GLN A 187 10.30 6.55 -37.08
N GLN A 188 10.02 6.67 -35.78
CA GLN A 188 10.81 7.45 -34.84
C GLN A 188 11.97 6.66 -34.21
N LYS A 189 12.19 5.42 -34.68
CA LYS A 189 13.20 4.47 -34.16
C LYS A 189 13.09 4.18 -32.65
N GLN A 190 11.93 4.37 -32.03
CA GLN A 190 11.69 4.09 -30.61
C GLN A 190 11.48 2.59 -30.38
N TYR A 191 12.56 1.81 -30.34
CA TYR A 191 12.47 0.34 -30.36
C TYR A 191 11.83 -0.25 -29.09
N VAL A 192 11.94 0.41 -27.93
CA VAL A 192 11.24 0.00 -26.69
C VAL A 192 9.73 0.10 -26.87
N THR A 193 9.24 1.24 -27.35
CA THR A 193 7.82 1.46 -27.63
C THR A 193 7.32 0.49 -28.71
N ALA A 194 8.10 0.30 -29.79
CA ALA A 194 7.79 -0.64 -30.85
C ALA A 194 7.69 -2.09 -30.32
N ALA A 195 8.55 -2.49 -29.39
CA ALA A 195 8.53 -3.82 -28.79
C ALA A 195 7.27 -4.06 -27.94
N ASN A 196 6.86 -3.07 -27.13
CA ASN A 196 5.61 -3.14 -26.37
C ASN A 196 4.40 -3.23 -27.32
N ALA A 197 4.41 -2.46 -28.41
CA ALA A 197 3.35 -2.47 -29.41
C ALA A 197 3.22 -3.84 -30.10
N VAL A 198 4.34 -4.42 -30.56
CA VAL A 198 4.34 -5.72 -31.27
C VAL A 198 4.01 -6.88 -30.34
N GLU A 199 4.41 -6.84 -29.07
CA GLU A 199 4.03 -7.84 -28.06
C GLU A 199 2.51 -7.83 -27.84
N GLY A 200 1.90 -6.65 -27.70
CA GLY A 200 0.44 -6.51 -27.63
C GLY A 200 -0.26 -7.04 -28.89
N LEU A 201 0.28 -6.78 -30.08
CA LEU A 201 -0.27 -7.32 -31.33
C LEU A 201 -0.15 -8.85 -31.42
N LEU A 202 0.93 -9.44 -30.90
CA LEU A 202 1.11 -10.88 -30.82
C LEU A 202 0.19 -11.53 -29.79
N GLN A 203 -0.18 -10.84 -28.71
CA GLN A 203 -1.22 -11.32 -27.80
C GLN A 203 -2.60 -11.36 -28.46
N ILE A 204 -2.91 -10.38 -29.33
CA ILE A 204 -4.17 -10.34 -30.09
C ILE A 204 -4.15 -11.33 -31.26
N LYS A 205 -3.01 -11.48 -31.96
CA LYS A 205 -2.84 -12.39 -33.11
C LYS A 205 -1.53 -13.19 -32.99
N PRO A 206 -1.51 -14.29 -32.20
CA PRO A 206 -0.30 -15.04 -31.90
C PRO A 206 0.41 -15.66 -33.11
N ASN A 207 -0.36 -16.04 -34.14
CA ASN A 207 0.13 -16.78 -35.30
C ASN A 207 0.41 -15.89 -36.52
N GLU A 208 0.37 -14.58 -36.37
CA GLU A 208 0.53 -13.64 -37.48
C GLU A 208 2.02 -13.45 -37.85
N ALA A 209 2.43 -14.03 -38.98
CA ALA A 209 3.83 -14.09 -39.40
C ALA A 209 4.52 -12.72 -39.50
N LYS A 210 3.82 -11.68 -39.93
CA LYS A 210 4.38 -10.31 -40.01
C LYS A 210 4.74 -9.74 -38.63
N PHE A 211 3.95 -10.01 -37.60
CA PHE A 211 4.23 -9.53 -36.25
C PHE A 211 5.34 -10.34 -35.61
N ALA A 212 5.39 -11.65 -35.86
CA ALA A 212 6.52 -12.48 -35.46
C ALA A 212 7.83 -12.02 -36.10
N GLN A 213 7.81 -11.65 -37.39
CA GLN A 213 8.97 -11.10 -38.08
C GLN A 213 9.36 -9.71 -37.55
N ALA A 214 8.39 -8.83 -37.28
CA ALA A 214 8.65 -7.51 -36.69
C ALA A 214 9.26 -7.65 -35.28
N ALA A 215 8.72 -8.54 -34.45
CA ALA A 215 9.24 -8.82 -33.11
C ALA A 215 10.70 -9.32 -33.15
N LYS A 216 11.05 -10.17 -34.13
CA LYS A 216 12.44 -10.57 -34.37
C LYS A 216 13.34 -9.39 -34.71
N LYS A 217 12.97 -8.58 -35.71
CA LYS A 217 13.76 -7.41 -36.13
C LYS A 217 13.94 -6.38 -35.00
N ILE A 218 12.87 -6.08 -34.27
CA ILE A 218 12.91 -5.17 -33.11
C ILE A 218 13.78 -5.77 -32.00
N GLY A 219 13.63 -7.07 -31.74
CA GLY A 219 14.45 -7.81 -30.79
C GLY A 219 15.94 -7.75 -31.09
N ASP A 220 16.33 -7.93 -32.35
CA ASP A 220 17.73 -7.85 -32.79
C ASP A 220 18.30 -6.44 -32.59
N ALA A 221 17.52 -5.40 -32.94
CA ALA A 221 17.90 -4.01 -32.74
C ALA A 221 18.07 -3.67 -31.24
N LEU A 222 17.13 -4.11 -30.40
CA LEU A 222 17.20 -3.94 -28.94
C LEU A 222 18.42 -4.64 -28.33
N GLN A 223 18.71 -5.88 -28.74
CA GLN A 223 19.88 -6.62 -28.25
C GLN A 223 21.19 -5.94 -28.64
N ALA A 224 21.32 -5.52 -29.89
CA ALA A 224 22.51 -4.81 -30.35
C ALA A 224 22.67 -3.44 -29.67
N SER A 225 21.57 -2.71 -29.44
CA SER A 225 21.59 -1.48 -28.65
C SER A 225 22.00 -1.74 -27.20
N ALA A 226 21.50 -2.82 -26.59
CA ALA A 226 21.85 -3.21 -25.23
C ALA A 226 23.35 -3.51 -25.10
N ILE A 227 23.95 -4.21 -26.07
CA ILE A 227 25.40 -4.50 -26.08
C ILE A 227 26.21 -3.20 -26.14
N ARG A 228 25.87 -2.29 -27.07
CA ARG A 228 26.57 -1.00 -27.20
C ARG A 228 26.47 -0.15 -25.93
N ARG A 229 25.30 -0.08 -25.31
CA ARG A 229 25.09 0.67 -24.06
C ARG A 229 25.89 0.05 -22.91
N PHE A 230 25.89 -1.28 -22.80
CA PHE A 230 26.68 -1.99 -21.79
C PHE A 230 28.19 -1.69 -21.94
N ASP A 231 28.70 -1.70 -23.18
CA ASP A 231 30.11 -1.41 -23.46
C ASP A 231 30.50 0.04 -23.15
N ARG A 232 29.56 0.98 -23.26
CA ARG A 232 29.72 2.39 -22.87
C ARG A 232 29.50 2.65 -21.38
N GLY A 233 29.16 1.63 -20.59
CA GLY A 233 28.88 1.74 -19.16
C GLY A 233 27.46 2.23 -18.81
N ASP A 234 26.55 2.30 -19.79
CA ASP A 234 25.14 2.62 -19.55
C ASP A 234 24.34 1.35 -19.20
N TYR A 235 24.41 0.95 -17.93
CA TYR A 235 23.80 -0.29 -17.45
C TYR A 235 22.28 -0.20 -17.28
N HIS A 236 21.74 0.94 -16.85
CA HIS A 236 20.29 1.16 -16.77
C HIS A 236 19.64 1.22 -18.16
N GLY A 237 20.26 1.90 -19.13
CA GLY A 237 19.80 1.86 -20.51
C GLY A 237 19.89 0.46 -21.12
N THR A 238 20.91 -0.33 -20.75
CA THR A 238 20.99 -1.75 -21.12
C THR A 238 19.81 -2.55 -20.59
N LEU A 239 19.46 -2.38 -19.31
CA LEU A 239 18.29 -3.04 -18.68
C LEU A 239 17.00 -2.69 -19.42
N GLN A 240 16.74 -1.41 -19.64
CA GLN A 240 15.53 -0.93 -20.31
C GLN A 240 15.33 -1.59 -21.67
N ARG A 241 16.42 -1.79 -22.45
CA ARG A 241 16.36 -2.45 -23.76
C ARG A 241 16.12 -3.97 -23.65
N LEU A 242 16.75 -4.63 -22.68
CA LEU A 242 16.61 -6.09 -22.48
C LEU A 242 15.25 -6.47 -21.89
N GLU A 243 14.70 -5.66 -20.97
CA GLU A 243 13.36 -5.87 -20.40
C GLU A 243 12.24 -5.68 -21.43
N ALA A 244 12.46 -4.77 -22.39
CA ALA A 244 11.56 -4.51 -23.51
C ALA A 244 11.56 -5.62 -24.57
N LEU A 245 12.46 -6.63 -24.49
CA LEU A 245 12.52 -7.68 -25.51
C LEU A 245 11.19 -8.43 -25.62
N PRO A 246 10.62 -8.58 -26.85
CA PRO A 246 9.44 -9.41 -27.07
C PRO A 246 9.66 -10.85 -26.59
N GLN A 247 8.62 -11.52 -26.09
CA GLN A 247 8.74 -12.87 -25.52
C GLN A 247 9.34 -13.87 -26.53
N LEU A 248 8.97 -13.74 -27.80
CA LEU A 248 9.42 -14.60 -28.89
C LEU A 248 10.94 -14.64 -29.09
N VAL A 249 11.66 -13.58 -28.72
CA VAL A 249 13.11 -13.45 -28.93
C VAL A 249 13.93 -13.67 -27.65
N ARG A 250 13.27 -13.78 -26.49
CA ARG A 250 13.96 -14.02 -25.21
C ARG A 250 14.58 -15.41 -25.22
N ASN A 251 15.81 -15.48 -24.73
CA ASN A 251 16.60 -16.71 -24.70
C ASN A 251 17.55 -16.71 -23.49
N PRO A 252 18.24 -17.83 -23.19
CA PRO A 252 19.15 -17.88 -22.04
C PRO A 252 20.29 -16.85 -22.08
N GLN A 253 20.76 -16.44 -23.26
CA GLN A 253 21.84 -15.45 -23.41
C GLN A 253 21.37 -14.05 -23.03
N THR A 254 20.23 -13.61 -23.58
CA THR A 254 19.61 -12.32 -23.24
C THR A 254 19.20 -12.26 -21.76
N ALA A 255 18.69 -13.37 -21.20
CA ALA A 255 18.41 -13.46 -19.77
C ALA A 255 19.67 -13.36 -18.90
N ALA A 256 20.79 -13.96 -19.33
CA ALA A 256 22.07 -13.85 -18.63
C ALA A 256 22.63 -12.42 -18.70
N MET A 257 22.50 -11.76 -19.85
CA MET A 257 22.90 -10.36 -20.02
C MET A 257 22.05 -9.42 -19.17
N LEU A 258 20.73 -9.64 -19.11
CA LEU A 258 19.80 -8.88 -18.26
C LEU A 258 20.22 -8.97 -16.79
N ARG A 259 20.46 -10.18 -16.29
CA ARG A 259 20.97 -10.38 -14.92
C ARG A 259 22.31 -9.69 -14.69
N ARG A 260 23.25 -9.80 -15.63
CA ARG A 260 24.56 -9.17 -15.52
C ARG A 260 24.43 -7.64 -15.44
N ALA A 261 23.69 -7.04 -16.37
CA ALA A 261 23.45 -5.59 -16.39
C ALA A 261 22.72 -5.13 -15.12
N GLY A 262 21.71 -5.87 -14.68
CA GLY A 262 20.97 -5.62 -13.43
C GLY A 262 21.87 -5.58 -12.22
N ASN A 263 22.74 -6.58 -12.07
CA ASN A 263 23.64 -6.63 -10.94
C ASN A 263 24.71 -5.53 -10.96
N VAL A 264 25.21 -5.16 -12.14
CA VAL A 264 26.17 -4.06 -12.25
C VAL A 264 25.50 -2.72 -11.95
N ALA A 265 24.32 -2.44 -12.53
CA ALA A 265 23.54 -1.25 -12.24
C ALA A 265 23.23 -1.14 -10.75
N TRP A 266 22.73 -2.24 -10.15
CA TRP A 266 22.45 -2.30 -8.72
C TRP A 266 23.68 -2.01 -7.86
N LEU A 267 24.87 -2.49 -8.24
CA LEU A 267 26.12 -2.21 -7.51
C LEU A 267 26.48 -0.72 -7.56
N PHE A 268 26.33 -0.06 -8.71
CA PHE A 268 26.55 1.38 -8.83
C PHE A 268 25.56 2.18 -7.98
N ASP A 269 24.27 1.85 -8.02
CA ASP A 269 23.23 2.49 -7.22
C ASP A 269 23.52 2.48 -5.71
N GLN A 270 24.31 1.51 -5.21
CA GLN A 270 24.65 1.44 -3.79
C GLN A 270 25.53 2.62 -3.34
N PHE A 271 26.36 3.17 -4.23
CA PHE A 271 27.23 4.30 -3.90
C PHE A 271 26.49 5.64 -3.89
N GLU A 272 25.39 5.74 -4.63
CA GLU A 272 24.53 6.93 -4.63
C GLU A 272 23.64 6.96 -3.39
N ARG A 273 23.12 5.79 -2.98
CA ARG A 273 22.14 5.69 -1.89
C ARG A 273 22.77 5.66 -0.51
N GLN A 274 23.97 5.12 -0.37
CA GLN A 274 24.57 4.87 0.93
C GLN A 274 25.22 6.15 1.51
N PRO A 275 24.81 6.63 2.70
CA PRO A 275 25.36 7.86 3.27
C PRO A 275 26.73 7.67 3.94
N TRP A 276 27.16 6.42 4.14
CA TRP A 276 28.34 6.09 4.93
C TRP A 276 29.33 5.20 4.21
N THR A 277 30.60 5.39 4.54
CA THR A 277 31.67 4.52 4.08
C THR A 277 31.67 3.24 4.91
N THR A 278 31.29 2.12 4.29
CA THR A 278 31.16 0.81 4.94
C THR A 278 32.04 -0.24 4.25
N GLU A 279 32.26 -1.36 4.95
CA GLU A 279 32.93 -2.53 4.34
C GLU A 279 32.15 -3.07 3.13
N ASN A 280 30.82 -2.94 3.12
CA ASN A 280 30.01 -3.34 1.97
C ASN A 280 30.31 -2.48 0.72
N LEU A 281 30.52 -1.16 0.86
CA LEU A 281 30.97 -0.34 -0.29
C LEU A 281 32.33 -0.77 -0.82
N LEU A 282 33.25 -1.17 0.07
CA LEU A 282 34.54 -1.73 -0.34
C LEU A 282 34.34 -3.03 -1.13
N GLN A 283 33.51 -3.96 -0.64
CA GLN A 283 33.22 -5.22 -1.33
C GLN A 283 32.50 -4.99 -2.67
N PHE A 284 31.58 -4.03 -2.76
CA PHE A 284 30.91 -3.68 -4.02
C PHE A 284 31.89 -3.12 -5.05
N SER A 285 32.79 -2.21 -4.64
CA SER A 285 33.77 -1.64 -5.56
C SER A 285 34.74 -2.70 -6.07
N GLN A 286 35.19 -3.62 -5.21
CA GLN A 286 35.97 -4.80 -5.62
C GLN A 286 35.20 -5.67 -6.62
N ARG A 287 33.93 -5.98 -6.34
CA ARG A 287 33.09 -6.76 -7.25
C ARG A 287 32.88 -6.06 -8.60
N LEU A 288 32.71 -4.74 -8.62
CA LEU A 288 32.64 -3.95 -9.85
C LEU A 288 33.91 -4.09 -10.68
N THR A 289 35.10 -3.94 -10.06
CA THR A 289 36.39 -4.09 -10.77
C THR A 289 36.60 -5.49 -11.37
N GLN A 290 35.96 -6.52 -10.81
CA GLN A 290 36.00 -7.88 -11.34
C GLN A 290 34.95 -8.13 -12.43
N THR A 291 33.75 -7.55 -12.27
CA THR A 291 32.59 -7.83 -13.14
C THR A 291 32.64 -7.02 -14.46
N VAL A 292 33.15 -5.78 -14.37
CA VAL A 292 33.28 -4.83 -15.49
C VAL A 292 34.65 -4.13 -15.44
N PRO A 293 35.76 -4.87 -15.60
CA PRO A 293 37.13 -4.32 -15.48
C PRO A 293 37.46 -3.20 -16.48
N GLN A 294 36.71 -3.11 -17.58
CA GLN A 294 36.84 -2.07 -18.60
C GLN A 294 36.20 -0.74 -18.19
N ASP A 295 35.29 -0.73 -17.21
CA ASP A 295 34.68 0.50 -16.72
C ASP A 295 35.60 1.15 -15.65
N PRO A 296 36.18 2.33 -15.93
CA PRO A 296 37.11 2.98 -15.01
C PRO A 296 36.46 3.39 -13.70
N ARG A 297 35.13 3.61 -13.66
CA ARG A 297 34.41 4.05 -12.46
C ARG A 297 34.54 3.05 -11.31
N GLY A 298 34.60 1.74 -11.61
CA GLY A 298 34.78 0.71 -10.60
C GLY A 298 36.09 0.87 -9.81
N LYS A 299 37.19 1.17 -10.52
CA LYS A 299 38.51 1.43 -9.89
C LYS A 299 38.52 2.75 -9.13
N GLN A 300 37.92 3.80 -9.70
CA GLN A 300 37.79 5.11 -9.06
C GLN A 300 37.01 5.02 -7.73
N LEU A 301 35.88 4.31 -7.73
CA LEU A 301 35.09 4.07 -6.52
C LEU A 301 35.89 3.30 -5.47
N LEU A 302 36.66 2.28 -5.87
CA LEU A 302 37.51 1.53 -4.95
C LEU A 302 38.55 2.43 -4.28
N GLU A 303 39.24 3.28 -5.05
CA GLU A 303 40.22 4.24 -4.53
C GLU A 303 39.57 5.27 -3.60
N GLN A 304 38.40 5.80 -3.97
CA GLN A 304 37.63 6.74 -3.16
C GLN A 304 37.19 6.13 -1.82
N VAL A 305 36.67 4.89 -1.83
CA VAL A 305 36.29 4.18 -0.59
C VAL A 305 37.51 3.96 0.29
N GLN A 306 38.63 3.51 -0.28
CA GLN A 306 39.88 3.32 0.47
C GLN A 306 40.42 4.62 1.06
N ALA A 307 40.31 5.74 0.34
CA ALA A 307 40.69 7.06 0.84
C ALA A 307 39.77 7.51 1.97
N SER A 308 38.45 7.33 1.83
CA SER A 308 37.45 7.69 2.85
C SER A 308 37.63 6.89 4.15
N LEU A 309 37.95 5.60 4.06
CA LEU A 309 38.24 4.76 5.24
C LEU A 309 39.42 5.28 6.08
N LYS A 310 40.34 6.03 5.48
CA LYS A 310 41.50 6.62 6.18
C LYS A 310 41.19 7.97 6.84
N GLN A 311 40.06 8.59 6.52
CA GLN A 311 39.66 9.86 7.13
C GLN A 311 39.24 9.66 8.60
N PRO A 312 39.40 10.69 9.46
CA PRO A 312 38.87 10.66 10.81
C PRO A 312 37.33 10.58 10.79
N LEU A 313 36.76 10.12 11.92
CA LEU A 313 35.31 10.16 12.11
C LEU A 313 34.84 11.61 12.24
N GLY A 314 33.68 11.93 11.66
CA GLY A 314 33.09 13.28 11.79
C GLY A 314 32.51 13.56 13.18
N ASP A 315 32.22 12.52 13.95
CA ASP A 315 31.80 12.59 15.35
C ASP A 315 32.39 11.36 16.08
N PRO A 316 33.03 11.53 17.25
CA PRO A 316 33.67 10.42 17.97
C PRO A 316 32.72 9.30 18.37
N ARG A 317 31.40 9.56 18.44
CA ARG A 317 30.36 8.56 18.72
C ARG A 317 30.10 7.62 17.54
N SER A 318 30.46 8.02 16.33
CA SER A 318 30.03 7.35 15.09
C SER A 318 30.82 6.09 14.76
N LEU A 319 30.18 5.10 14.14
CA LEU A 319 30.87 3.94 13.57
C LEU A 319 31.55 4.26 12.23
N TYR A 320 30.87 5.03 11.38
CA TYR A 320 31.23 5.20 9.97
C TYR A 320 31.57 6.66 9.62
N ARG A 321 32.41 6.82 8.59
CA ARG A 321 32.64 8.11 7.93
C ARG A 321 31.50 8.41 6.96
N VAL A 322 31.23 9.68 6.73
CA VAL A 322 30.29 10.11 5.69
C VAL A 322 30.87 9.77 4.31
N TRP A 323 30.06 9.18 3.44
CA TRP A 323 30.44 8.84 2.06
C TRP A 323 30.00 9.93 1.07
N SER A 324 28.72 10.33 1.10
CA SER A 324 28.14 11.29 0.16
C SER A 324 27.34 12.38 0.89
N GLY A 325 27.70 13.64 0.65
CA GLY A 325 26.95 14.84 1.04
C GLY A 325 26.56 14.97 2.52
N LYS A 326 25.75 15.98 2.86
CA LYS A 326 25.08 16.01 4.17
C LYS A 326 23.96 14.97 4.14
N ALA A 327 24.20 13.79 4.72
CA ALA A 327 23.21 12.74 4.93
C ALA A 327 22.11 13.18 5.93
N LYS A 328 21.33 14.18 5.53
CA LYS A 328 20.30 14.79 6.37
C LYS A 328 19.11 13.86 6.44
N SER A 329 18.56 13.69 7.63
CA SER A 329 17.35 12.91 7.82
C SER A 329 16.11 13.74 7.51
N TRP A 330 15.00 13.08 7.20
CA TRP A 330 13.70 13.74 7.10
C TRP A 330 13.17 14.29 8.45
N MET A 331 13.78 13.93 9.58
CA MET A 331 13.52 14.53 10.90
C MET A 331 14.33 15.80 11.14
N GLY A 332 15.35 16.08 10.30
CA GLY A 332 16.42 17.04 10.60
C GLY A 332 17.74 16.34 10.96
N GLY A 333 18.81 17.13 10.98
CA GLY A 333 20.14 16.66 11.40
C GLY A 333 20.76 15.56 10.52
N PRO A 334 22.04 15.23 10.72
CA PRO A 334 22.70 14.11 10.05
C PRO A 334 22.30 12.76 10.66
N VAL A 335 22.18 11.73 9.81
CA VAL A 335 21.98 10.32 10.22
C VAL A 335 23.33 9.65 10.47
N ARG A 336 23.49 9.05 11.65
CA ARG A 336 24.71 8.37 12.09
C ARG A 336 24.38 7.02 12.72
N LEU A 337 25.37 6.14 12.81
CA LEU A 337 25.28 4.89 13.56
C LEU A 337 26.18 4.97 14.78
N LEU A 338 25.60 4.74 15.97
CA LEU A 338 26.31 4.87 17.24
C LEU A 338 27.22 3.66 17.50
N ALA A 339 28.46 3.92 17.88
CA ALA A 339 29.43 2.88 18.23
C ALA A 339 30.12 3.10 19.57
N PHE A 340 30.50 4.34 19.86
CA PHE A 340 31.37 4.66 20.98
C PHE A 340 30.74 5.76 21.85
N PRO A 341 29.91 5.40 22.83
CA PRO A 341 29.37 6.36 23.80
C PRO A 341 30.50 7.18 24.43
N GLN A 342 30.29 8.49 24.58
CA GLN A 342 31.25 9.41 25.19
C GLN A 342 30.95 9.70 26.66
N SER A 343 29.75 9.35 27.14
CA SER A 343 29.35 9.60 28.54
C SER A 343 29.83 8.55 29.54
N LEU A 344 30.65 7.59 29.11
CA LEU A 344 31.08 6.44 29.90
C LEU A 344 32.57 6.20 29.73
N GLU A 345 33.24 5.76 30.79
CA GLU A 345 34.58 5.20 30.66
C GLU A 345 34.47 3.78 30.09
N LEU A 346 34.79 3.64 28.79
CA LEU A 346 34.70 2.37 28.08
C LEU A 346 35.89 1.46 28.41
N PRO A 347 35.65 0.15 28.60
CA PRO A 347 36.73 -0.78 28.88
C PRO A 347 37.58 -0.97 27.61
N GLN A 348 38.86 -1.30 27.76
CA GLN A 348 39.76 -1.60 26.63
C GLN A 348 39.35 -2.87 25.84
N GLN A 349 38.34 -3.60 26.32
CA GLN A 349 37.90 -4.88 25.79
C GLN A 349 37.46 -4.83 24.31
N THR A 350 37.62 -5.97 23.64
CA THR A 350 37.35 -6.11 22.21
C THR A 350 35.88 -6.35 21.87
N LEU A 351 35.07 -6.88 22.80
CA LEU A 351 33.70 -7.32 22.49
C LEU A 351 32.76 -6.14 22.23
N PHE A 352 32.84 -5.09 23.06
CA PHE A 352 32.07 -3.85 22.85
C PHE A 352 32.30 -3.27 21.45
N LYS A 353 33.58 -3.20 21.03
CA LYS A 353 33.98 -2.70 19.70
C LYS A 353 33.52 -3.59 18.54
N LYS A 354 33.35 -4.90 18.76
CA LYS A 354 32.83 -5.85 17.74
C LYS A 354 31.32 -5.75 17.53
N HIS A 355 30.60 -5.23 18.53
CA HIS A 355 29.14 -5.12 18.53
C HIS A 355 28.67 -3.68 18.85
N PRO A 356 29.08 -2.69 18.03
CA PRO A 356 28.75 -1.29 18.26
C PRO A 356 27.23 -1.06 18.25
N GLY A 357 26.76 -0.20 19.17
CA GLY A 357 25.35 0.19 19.26
C GLY A 357 24.40 -0.89 19.77
N GLU A 358 24.88 -2.09 20.09
CA GLU A 358 24.05 -3.19 20.59
C GLU A 358 23.77 -3.11 22.10
N PHE A 359 24.55 -2.37 22.87
CA PHE A 359 24.50 -2.38 24.35
C PHE A 359 23.70 -1.23 24.99
N CYS A 360 23.09 -0.33 24.20
CA CYS A 360 22.41 0.87 24.71
C CYS A 360 21.31 0.57 25.73
N ILE A 361 20.49 -0.46 25.49
CA ILE A 361 19.44 -0.88 26.44
C ILE A 361 20.05 -1.42 27.73
N ALA A 362 21.04 -2.31 27.64
CA ALA A 362 21.71 -2.87 28.82
C ALA A 362 22.38 -1.78 29.66
N ILE A 363 23.02 -0.79 29.02
CA ILE A 363 23.58 0.39 29.70
C ILE A 363 22.47 1.19 30.39
N GLY A 364 21.37 1.47 29.69
CA GLY A 364 20.22 2.18 30.25
C GLY A 364 19.59 1.52 31.49
N LEU A 365 19.56 0.19 31.52
CA LEU A 365 19.12 -0.60 32.67
C LEU A 365 20.09 -0.46 33.85
N ALA A 366 21.39 -0.59 33.59
CA ALA A 366 22.42 -0.48 34.62
C ALA A 366 22.48 0.95 35.20
N LEU A 367 22.33 1.98 34.36
CA LEU A 367 22.22 3.38 34.78
C LEU A 367 21.05 3.57 35.74
N GLN A 368 19.90 2.96 35.47
CA GLN A 368 18.76 3.04 36.37
C GLN A 368 19.05 2.39 37.73
N GLY A 369 19.69 1.22 37.73
CA GLY A 369 20.09 0.56 38.97
C GLY A 369 21.11 1.33 39.80
N LEU A 370 22.03 2.03 39.16
CA LEU A 370 22.98 2.95 39.81
C LEU A 370 22.33 4.27 40.29
N GLY A 371 21.03 4.47 40.05
CA GLY A 371 20.34 5.71 40.39
C GLY A 371 20.72 6.90 39.50
N LYS A 372 21.22 6.62 38.29
CA LYS A 372 21.62 7.62 37.27
C LYS A 372 20.68 7.64 36.06
N GLY A 373 19.63 6.81 36.06
CA GLY A 373 18.60 6.83 35.02
C GLY A 373 17.61 7.98 35.21
N THR A 374 17.15 8.55 34.10
CA THR A 374 16.05 9.54 34.05
C THR A 374 14.72 8.95 34.55
N PHE A 375 14.43 7.71 34.17
CA PHE A 375 13.32 6.92 34.70
C PHE A 375 13.72 6.36 36.06
N THR A 376 13.10 6.82 37.15
CA THR A 376 13.39 6.31 38.50
C THR A 376 12.50 5.13 38.87
N GLU A 377 11.23 5.16 38.47
CA GLU A 377 10.30 4.05 38.64
C GLU A 377 10.61 2.88 37.69
N ALA A 378 10.29 1.67 38.13
CA ALA A 378 10.50 0.44 37.38
C ALA A 378 9.19 -0.36 37.33
N LEU A 379 8.99 -1.14 36.26
CA LEU A 379 7.83 -2.03 36.14
C LEU A 379 7.78 -3.05 37.29
N TYR A 380 8.95 -3.45 37.79
CA TYR A 380 9.05 -4.27 38.98
C TYR A 380 10.34 -3.95 39.73
N ARG A 381 10.28 -3.95 41.06
CA ARG A 381 11.45 -3.96 41.93
C ARG A 381 11.22 -4.93 43.08
N ALA A 382 12.19 -5.81 43.32
CA ALA A 382 12.13 -6.76 44.42
C ALA A 382 12.12 -6.02 45.78
N GLU A 383 11.26 -6.45 46.70
CA GLU A 383 11.20 -5.88 48.04
C GLU A 383 12.48 -6.21 48.83
N THR A 384 13.19 -5.18 49.31
CA THR A 384 14.26 -5.36 50.30
C THR A 384 13.65 -5.65 51.68
N LYS A 385 13.78 -6.89 52.16
CA LYS A 385 13.29 -7.31 53.50
C LYS A 385 14.25 -6.88 54.64
N GLY A 386 13.69 -6.50 55.79
CA GLY A 386 14.36 -6.43 57.10
C GLY A 386 15.29 -5.21 57.37
N LEU A 387 16.16 -5.35 58.39
CA LEU A 387 17.14 -4.34 58.86
C LEU A 387 18.06 -3.78 57.76
N LYS A 388 18.21 -4.46 56.62
CA LYS A 388 18.97 -3.97 55.44
C LYS A 388 18.44 -2.64 54.89
N LYS A 389 17.15 -2.32 55.09
CA LYS A 389 16.56 -1.02 54.71
C LYS A 389 17.10 0.15 55.57
N LEU A 390 17.51 -0.12 56.81
CA LEU A 390 18.05 0.87 57.75
C LEU A 390 19.55 1.16 57.54
N PHE A 391 20.30 0.18 57.01
CA PHE A 391 21.74 0.29 56.73
C PHE A 391 22.08 0.69 55.29
N ARG A 392 21.12 0.67 54.35
CA ARG A 392 21.25 1.20 52.98
C ARG A 392 21.25 2.73 52.97
N ARG A 393 22.30 3.35 53.52
CA ARG A 393 22.49 4.82 53.48
C ARG A 393 23.14 5.32 52.18
N LYS A 394 23.77 4.43 51.41
CA LYS A 394 24.32 4.71 50.07
C LYS A 394 23.71 3.74 49.05
N GLY A 395 23.38 4.25 47.86
CA GLY A 395 22.86 3.45 46.74
C GLY A 395 23.86 2.38 46.27
N PRO A 396 23.40 1.39 45.50
CA PRO A 396 24.29 0.35 44.96
C PRO A 396 25.42 1.00 44.15
N GLN A 397 26.65 0.58 44.43
CA GLN A 397 27.84 1.08 43.71
C GLN A 397 28.07 0.32 42.39
N GLU A 398 27.50 -0.88 42.26
CA GLU A 398 27.57 -1.69 41.06
C GLU A 398 26.20 -2.18 40.63
N CYS A 399 25.98 -2.18 39.32
CA CYS A 399 24.78 -2.71 38.70
C CYS A 399 25.12 -3.45 37.41
N VAL A 400 24.43 -4.56 37.18
CA VAL A 400 24.40 -5.27 35.92
C VAL A 400 23.08 -4.96 35.20
N GLY A 401 23.17 -4.49 33.96
CA GLY A 401 22.01 -4.38 33.08
C GLY A 401 22.02 -5.51 32.06
N VAL A 402 20.89 -6.19 31.90
CA VAL A 402 20.73 -7.33 30.99
C VAL A 402 19.59 -7.07 30.00
N ASP A 403 19.95 -6.85 28.75
CA ASP A 403 19.04 -6.89 27.60
C ASP A 403 18.94 -8.33 27.06
N ALA A 404 17.88 -9.03 27.44
CA ALA A 404 17.50 -10.30 26.84
C ALA A 404 16.50 -10.07 25.69
N GLY A 405 17.03 -9.59 24.56
CA GLY A 405 16.27 -9.36 23.33
C GLY A 405 15.90 -10.65 22.59
N SER A 406 15.45 -10.52 21.33
CA SER A 406 14.98 -11.68 20.55
C SER A 406 16.05 -12.36 19.70
N SER A 407 17.23 -11.77 19.51
CA SER A 407 18.32 -12.36 18.71
C SER A 407 19.56 -12.73 19.53
N ALA A 408 19.69 -12.17 20.73
CA ALA A 408 20.83 -12.34 21.61
C ALA A 408 20.47 -11.83 23.00
N ILE A 409 21.21 -12.29 24.01
CA ILE A 409 21.30 -11.65 25.32
C ILE A 409 22.57 -10.79 25.34
N ARG A 410 22.45 -9.58 25.88
CA ARG A 410 23.53 -8.60 26.05
C ARG A 410 23.50 -8.12 27.48
N ALA A 411 24.65 -8.13 28.14
CA ALA A 411 24.77 -7.66 29.50
C ALA A 411 25.95 -6.71 29.63
N VAL A 412 25.82 -5.75 30.54
CA VAL A 412 26.89 -4.85 30.94
C VAL A 412 26.98 -4.81 32.45
N ARG A 413 28.20 -4.74 32.99
CA ARG A 413 28.46 -4.47 34.39
C ARG A 413 29.03 -3.08 34.51
N MET A 414 28.40 -2.24 35.32
CA MET A 414 28.77 -0.85 35.51
C MET A 414 28.97 -0.54 36.99
N ARG A 415 29.88 0.40 37.26
CA ARG A 415 30.17 0.91 38.59
C ARG A 415 30.05 2.43 38.61
N LEU A 416 29.53 2.96 39.71
CA LEU A 416 29.65 4.36 40.06
C LEU A 416 30.89 4.53 40.94
N SER A 417 31.88 5.27 40.46
CA SER A 417 33.10 5.57 41.22
C SER A 417 32.82 6.58 42.35
N GLU A 418 33.78 6.75 43.26
CA GLU A 418 33.63 7.65 44.41
C GLU A 418 33.51 9.13 44.01
N ASP A 419 34.13 9.53 42.90
CA ASP A 419 34.04 10.87 42.29
C ASP A 419 32.79 11.04 41.39
N GLY A 420 31.98 9.98 41.25
CA GLY A 420 30.69 10.01 40.56
C GLY A 420 30.75 9.75 39.05
N ALA A 421 31.92 9.38 38.51
CA ALA A 421 32.06 8.87 37.16
C ALA A 421 31.41 7.48 36.99
N ILE A 422 31.03 7.17 35.76
CA ILE A 422 30.33 5.93 35.43
C ILE A 422 31.25 5.06 34.58
N GLU A 423 31.71 3.97 35.17
CA GLU A 423 32.65 3.04 34.57
C GLU A 423 31.90 1.83 33.99
N LEU A 424 32.17 1.50 32.72
CA LEU A 424 31.72 0.24 32.12
C LEU A 424 32.81 -0.82 32.34
N LEU A 425 32.61 -1.66 33.36
CA LEU A 425 33.62 -2.64 33.80
C LEU A 425 33.76 -3.82 32.85
N ASP A 426 32.63 -4.38 32.42
CA ASP A 426 32.62 -5.59 31.61
C ASP A 426 31.36 -5.68 30.74
N VAL A 427 31.47 -6.39 29.62
CA VAL A 427 30.35 -6.65 28.71
C VAL A 427 30.28 -8.12 28.32
N TRP A 428 29.07 -8.62 28.17
CA TRP A 428 28.81 -9.99 27.75
C TRP A 428 27.74 -10.03 26.68
N ARG A 429 27.92 -10.94 25.71
CA ARG A 429 26.98 -11.13 24.62
C ARG A 429 26.92 -12.59 24.23
N ARG A 430 25.70 -13.12 24.08
CA ARG A 430 25.44 -14.44 23.51
C ARG A 430 24.34 -14.36 22.46
N GLN A 431 24.69 -14.70 21.23
CA GLN A 431 23.75 -14.75 20.12
C GLN A 431 23.02 -16.08 20.09
N PHE A 432 21.71 -16.05 19.83
CA PHE A 432 20.92 -17.26 19.70
C PHE A 432 21.18 -17.94 18.35
N ALA A 433 21.09 -19.26 18.34
CA ALA A 433 21.17 -20.05 17.10
C ALA A 433 20.06 -19.67 16.11
N GLN A 434 18.86 -19.38 16.62
CA GLN A 434 17.75 -18.82 15.86
C GLN A 434 17.08 -17.71 16.67
N PRO A 435 16.65 -16.60 16.04
CA PRO A 435 15.93 -15.54 16.75
C PRO A 435 14.58 -16.01 17.29
N LEU A 436 14.28 -15.66 18.54
CA LEU A 436 13.05 -16.03 19.26
C LEU A 436 11.77 -15.43 18.65
N CYS A 437 11.92 -14.44 17.76
CA CYS A 437 10.81 -13.77 17.09
C CYS A 437 10.56 -14.27 15.66
N ARG A 438 11.24 -15.33 15.22
CA ARG A 438 11.03 -15.93 13.89
C ARG A 438 9.66 -16.59 13.81
N SER A 439 8.93 -16.29 12.74
CA SER A 439 7.62 -16.89 12.48
C SER A 439 7.74 -18.38 12.14
N GLY A 440 6.83 -19.20 12.68
CA GLY A 440 6.75 -20.64 12.39
C GLY A 440 7.65 -21.53 13.25
N LEU A 441 8.31 -20.98 14.27
CA LEU A 441 9.05 -21.76 15.26
C LEU A 441 8.13 -22.48 16.25
N GLU A 442 8.62 -23.57 16.82
CA GLU A 442 7.97 -24.27 17.94
C GLU A 442 7.99 -23.39 19.19
N MET A 443 6.99 -23.54 20.08
CA MET A 443 6.89 -22.73 21.31
C MET A 443 8.19 -22.75 22.14
N GLN A 444 8.87 -23.90 22.24
CA GLN A 444 10.13 -24.03 22.98
C GLN A 444 11.24 -23.14 22.43
N GLN A 445 11.25 -22.85 21.12
CA GLN A 445 12.27 -22.02 20.47
C GLN A 445 11.95 -20.51 20.55
N THR A 446 10.79 -20.14 21.10
CA THR A 446 10.36 -18.74 21.24
C THR A 446 10.62 -18.15 22.62
N VAL A 447 11.22 -18.94 23.53
CA VAL A 447 11.59 -18.54 24.90
C VAL A 447 13.10 -18.56 25.10
N LEU A 448 13.59 -17.89 26.14
CA LEU A 448 15.00 -17.92 26.52
C LEU A 448 15.43 -19.36 26.87
N GLN A 449 16.50 -19.84 26.24
CA GLN A 449 16.97 -21.21 26.42
C GLN A 449 17.81 -21.35 27.69
N GLU A 450 17.82 -22.56 28.25
CA GLU A 450 18.58 -22.92 29.45
C GLU A 450 20.08 -22.64 29.31
N ASP A 451 20.69 -23.13 28.24
CA ASP A 451 22.15 -22.97 28.02
C ASP A 451 22.56 -21.50 27.96
N ASP A 452 21.72 -20.62 27.42
CA ASP A 452 21.98 -19.18 27.31
C ASP A 452 21.97 -18.51 28.69
N LEU A 453 21.02 -18.90 29.55
CA LEU A 453 20.89 -18.36 30.91
C LEU A 453 21.95 -18.93 31.87
N LEU A 454 22.34 -20.20 31.72
CA LEU A 454 23.44 -20.79 32.48
C LEU A 454 24.77 -20.08 32.19
N ALA A 455 25.07 -19.79 30.92
CA ALA A 455 26.27 -19.04 30.57
C ALA A 455 26.23 -17.57 31.02
N LEU A 456 25.04 -16.94 31.02
CA LEU A 456 24.88 -15.62 31.62
C LEU A 456 25.19 -15.68 33.12
N LYS A 457 24.66 -16.68 33.83
CA LYS A 457 24.92 -16.86 35.26
C LYS A 457 26.40 -17.08 35.57
N GLU A 458 27.08 -17.90 34.77
CA GLU A 458 28.51 -18.11 34.91
C GLU A 458 29.29 -16.79 34.78
N TRP A 459 28.94 -15.95 33.80
CA TRP A 459 29.54 -14.63 33.63
C TRP A 459 29.19 -13.64 34.75
N LEU A 460 27.95 -13.68 35.26
CA LEU A 460 27.55 -12.87 36.42
C LEU A 460 28.39 -13.21 37.65
N GLY A 461 28.77 -14.48 37.80
CA GLY A 461 29.51 -14.97 38.95
C GLY A 461 28.75 -14.79 40.27
N GLU A 462 29.48 -14.88 41.37
CA GLU A 462 28.97 -14.54 42.69
C GLU A 462 29.20 -13.04 42.95
N GLY A 463 28.19 -12.33 43.47
CA GLY A 463 28.32 -10.92 43.81
C GLY A 463 27.03 -10.30 44.33
N GLU A 464 27.16 -9.08 44.86
CA GLU A 464 26.04 -8.30 45.39
C GLU A 464 25.54 -7.20 44.44
N ALA A 465 26.07 -7.14 43.21
CA ALA A 465 25.63 -6.16 42.21
C ALA A 465 24.12 -6.31 41.94
N GLU A 466 23.39 -5.20 41.84
CA GLU A 466 21.99 -5.26 41.44
C GLU A 466 21.89 -5.79 40.00
N ILE A 467 20.85 -6.57 39.70
CA ILE A 467 20.61 -7.11 38.36
C ILE A 467 19.32 -6.52 37.81
N TRP A 468 19.42 -5.72 36.76
CA TRP A 468 18.29 -5.11 36.08
C TRP A 468 18.09 -5.78 34.72
N ILE A 469 16.87 -6.23 34.44
CA ILE A 469 16.55 -6.90 33.17
C ILE A 469 15.51 -6.09 32.37
N ASN A 470 15.54 -6.17 31.04
CA ASN A 470 14.52 -5.53 30.20
C ASN A 470 13.18 -6.27 30.26
N GLN A 471 12.08 -5.61 29.86
CA GLN A 471 10.83 -6.20 29.38
C GLN A 471 10.70 -5.83 27.89
N PRO A 472 10.38 -6.77 26.97
CA PRO A 472 10.35 -6.50 25.54
C PRO A 472 9.35 -5.41 25.14
N SER A 473 9.73 -4.57 24.18
CA SER A 473 8.93 -3.42 23.72
C SER A 473 7.49 -3.79 23.31
N ARG A 474 7.29 -4.96 22.70
CA ARG A 474 5.97 -5.45 22.23
C ARG A 474 5.02 -5.84 23.37
N ASP A 475 5.55 -6.09 24.56
CA ASP A 475 4.80 -6.53 25.73
C ASP A 475 4.41 -5.35 26.65
N VAL A 476 4.72 -4.13 26.21
CA VAL A 476 4.59 -2.89 26.97
C VAL A 476 3.75 -1.88 26.18
N LEU A 477 2.90 -1.13 26.88
CA LEU A 477 2.14 -0.01 26.33
C LEU A 477 2.61 1.30 26.97
N GLY A 478 3.15 2.20 26.16
CA GLY A 478 3.51 3.57 26.56
C GLY A 478 2.40 4.57 26.23
N LYS A 479 2.09 5.47 27.16
CA LYS A 479 1.18 6.60 26.99
C LYS A 479 1.87 7.89 27.40
N PHE A 480 1.70 8.93 26.59
CA PHE A 480 2.30 10.25 26.76
C PHE A 480 1.14 11.21 27.01
N VAL A 481 1.19 11.89 28.14
CA VAL A 481 0.09 12.73 28.63
C VAL A 481 0.63 14.07 29.06
N GLU A 482 0.03 15.13 28.56
CA GLU A 482 0.28 16.47 29.06
C GLU A 482 -0.63 16.73 30.26
N MET A 483 -0.01 17.09 31.39
CA MET A 483 -0.71 17.39 32.63
C MET A 483 -0.79 18.90 32.84
N PRO A 484 -1.91 19.41 33.41
CA PRO A 484 -2.05 20.83 33.72
C PRO A 484 -1.00 21.29 34.75
N PRO A 485 -0.75 22.61 34.86
CA PRO A 485 0.17 23.20 35.83
C PRO A 485 -0.38 23.04 37.26
N VAL A 486 -0.16 21.86 37.85
CA VAL A 486 -0.57 21.53 39.21
C VAL A 486 0.61 20.96 39.97
N GLY A 487 0.73 21.34 41.25
CA GLY A 487 1.76 20.80 42.12
C GLY A 487 1.61 19.29 42.35
N ASP A 488 2.69 18.63 42.77
CA ASP A 488 2.80 17.16 42.86
C ASP A 488 1.66 16.47 43.63
N LYS A 489 1.14 17.09 44.69
CA LYS A 489 0.02 16.53 45.46
C LYS A 489 -1.27 16.40 44.65
N GLN A 490 -1.51 17.33 43.73
CA GLN A 490 -2.69 17.33 42.86
C GLN A 490 -2.45 16.55 41.57
N LEU A 491 -1.18 16.32 41.18
CA LEU A 491 -0.82 15.52 40.03
C LEU A 491 -1.19 14.04 40.20
N GLN A 492 -0.92 13.48 41.37
CA GLN A 492 -1.07 12.04 41.59
C GLN A 492 -2.50 11.52 41.30
N PRO A 493 -3.58 12.17 41.78
CA PRO A 493 -4.95 11.76 41.40
C PRO A 493 -5.25 11.89 39.90
N LEU A 494 -4.61 12.83 39.19
CA LEU A 494 -4.76 12.97 37.74
C LEU A 494 -4.07 11.83 37.00
N ILE A 495 -2.88 11.44 37.44
CA ILE A 495 -2.15 10.28 36.92
C ILE A 495 -2.99 9.01 37.09
N GLU A 496 -3.55 8.78 38.28
CA GLU A 496 -4.41 7.62 38.54
C GLU A 496 -5.64 7.60 37.62
N LYS A 497 -6.24 8.77 37.38
CA LYS A 497 -7.37 8.90 36.44
C LYS A 497 -6.94 8.59 35.00
N GLU A 498 -5.80 9.11 34.55
CA GLU A 498 -5.28 8.81 33.21
C GLU A 498 -4.94 7.32 33.05
N ILE A 499 -4.39 6.68 34.09
CA ILE A 499 -4.16 5.23 34.09
C ILE A 499 -5.48 4.48 33.86
N GLN A 500 -6.53 4.81 34.62
CA GLN A 500 -7.84 4.17 34.49
C GLN A 500 -8.50 4.38 33.11
N GLN A 501 -8.24 5.52 32.47
CA GLN A 501 -8.85 5.85 31.18
C GLN A 501 -8.09 5.30 29.98
N ARG A 502 -6.76 5.19 30.07
CA ARG A 502 -5.89 4.91 28.92
C ARG A 502 -5.48 3.46 28.80
N PHE A 503 -5.55 2.68 29.89
CA PHE A 503 -5.18 1.27 29.90
C PHE A 503 -6.43 0.38 29.92
N PRO A 504 -6.52 -0.63 29.03
CA PRO A 504 -7.71 -1.47 28.91
C PRO A 504 -7.87 -2.51 30.02
N LEU A 505 -6.85 -2.69 30.87
CA LEU A 505 -6.84 -3.64 31.98
C LEU A 505 -6.98 -2.92 33.30
N ALA A 506 -7.49 -3.63 34.31
CA ALA A 506 -7.54 -3.09 35.66
C ALA A 506 -6.12 -2.81 36.20
N ALA A 507 -5.97 -1.76 37.01
CA ALA A 507 -4.65 -1.32 37.49
C ALA A 507 -3.93 -2.40 38.31
N ASP A 508 -4.66 -3.30 38.96
CA ASP A 508 -4.11 -4.42 39.73
C ASP A 508 -3.63 -5.60 38.85
N GLU A 509 -3.94 -5.61 37.56
CA GLU A 509 -3.38 -6.57 36.58
C GLU A 509 -2.13 -6.04 35.87
N LEU A 510 -1.77 -4.78 36.14
CA LEU A 510 -0.68 -4.06 35.49
C LEU A 510 0.47 -3.79 36.44
N ASN A 511 1.68 -3.93 35.92
CA ASN A 511 2.87 -3.32 36.46
C ASN A 511 3.09 -2.00 35.73
N LEU A 512 3.31 -0.92 36.47
CA LEU A 512 3.39 0.44 35.96
C LEU A 512 4.73 1.06 36.33
N ALA A 513 5.28 1.85 35.42
CA ALA A 513 6.36 2.78 35.68
C ALA A 513 5.92 4.16 35.17
N VAL A 514 6.00 5.16 36.03
CA VAL A 514 5.65 6.55 35.72
C VAL A 514 6.91 7.40 35.68
N TRP A 515 7.02 8.23 34.66
CA TRP A 515 7.97 9.32 34.62
C TRP A 515 7.21 10.64 34.51
N CYS A 516 7.65 11.64 35.27
CA CYS A 516 7.09 12.97 35.28
C CYS A 516 8.20 13.97 35.00
N GLU A 517 7.94 14.91 34.08
CA GLU A 517 8.76 16.10 33.92
C GLU A 517 8.76 16.92 35.23
N ALA A 518 9.90 17.56 35.50
CA ALA A 518 10.06 18.43 36.67
C ALA A 518 9.03 19.57 36.66
N GLU A 519 8.49 19.91 37.83
CA GLU A 519 7.55 21.01 37.99
C GLU A 519 8.17 22.34 37.54
N ARG A 520 7.43 23.08 36.72
CA ARG A 520 7.73 24.48 36.37
C ARG A 520 6.50 25.32 36.64
N GLU A 521 6.73 26.50 37.18
CA GLU A 521 5.67 27.42 37.58
C GLU A 521 4.79 27.78 36.37
N ASP A 522 3.48 27.62 36.54
CA ASP A 522 2.44 27.90 35.54
C ASP A 522 2.58 27.20 34.17
N GLN A 523 3.40 26.15 34.05
CA GLN A 523 3.55 25.36 32.81
C GLN A 523 2.96 23.97 32.93
N SER A 524 2.33 23.50 31.84
CA SER A 524 2.00 22.09 31.71
C SER A 524 3.27 21.24 31.74
N ARG A 525 3.12 19.98 32.16
CA ARG A 525 4.25 19.06 32.25
C ARG A 525 3.94 17.72 31.60
N GLN A 526 4.94 17.12 30.97
CA GLN A 526 4.79 15.80 30.35
C GLN A 526 4.85 14.68 31.40
N VAL A 527 3.93 13.73 31.28
CA VAL A 527 3.92 12.48 32.04
C VAL A 527 3.94 11.31 31.08
N VAL A 528 4.83 10.36 31.32
CA VAL A 528 4.95 9.12 30.55
C VAL A 528 4.55 7.95 31.44
N LEU A 529 3.49 7.25 31.01
CA LEU A 529 2.96 6.08 31.67
C LEU A 529 3.36 4.84 30.88
N VAL A 530 4.08 3.92 31.50
CA VAL A 530 4.49 2.66 30.90
C VAL A 530 3.84 1.51 31.65
N ALA A 531 3.08 0.67 30.95
CA ALA A 531 2.43 -0.49 31.56
C ALA A 531 2.82 -1.80 30.88
N ALA A 532 2.97 -2.84 31.69
CA ALA A 532 3.09 -4.23 31.24
C ALA A 532 2.14 -5.12 32.06
N LYS A 533 1.62 -6.18 31.45
CA LYS A 533 0.81 -7.18 32.17
C LYS A 533 1.65 -7.82 33.27
N LYS A 534 1.13 -7.87 34.50
CA LYS A 534 1.82 -8.52 35.64
C LYS A 534 2.26 -9.94 35.32
N THR A 535 1.41 -10.70 34.62
CA THR A 535 1.72 -12.08 34.22
C THR A 535 2.98 -12.18 33.35
N LEU A 536 3.18 -11.26 32.40
CA LEU A 536 4.36 -11.26 31.53
C LEU A 536 5.63 -10.87 32.28
N VAL A 537 5.55 -9.88 33.18
CA VAL A 537 6.68 -9.47 34.02
C VAL A 537 7.07 -10.60 34.97
N THR A 538 6.10 -11.22 35.66
CA THR A 538 6.33 -12.35 36.56
C THR A 538 6.91 -13.56 35.84
N GLN A 539 6.37 -13.92 34.67
CA GLN A 539 6.93 -15.01 33.84
C GLN A 539 8.37 -14.74 33.45
N ARG A 540 8.69 -13.49 33.08
CA ARG A 540 10.05 -13.11 32.74
C ARG A 540 11.00 -13.23 33.92
N ILE A 541 10.62 -12.73 35.10
CA ILE A 541 11.43 -12.85 36.33
C ILE A 541 11.64 -14.33 36.68
N ALA A 542 10.56 -15.11 36.71
CA ALA A 542 10.60 -16.53 37.02
C ALA A 542 11.58 -17.27 36.10
N LYS A 543 11.62 -16.91 34.81
CA LYS A 543 12.52 -17.53 33.85
C LYS A 543 14.01 -17.35 34.21
N PHE A 544 14.41 -16.20 34.74
CA PHE A 544 15.77 -15.98 35.21
C PHE A 544 16.03 -16.70 36.55
N GLN A 545 15.03 -16.70 37.44
CA GLN A 545 15.12 -17.34 38.76
C GLN A 545 15.24 -18.87 38.69
N GLU A 546 14.60 -19.51 37.71
CA GLU A 546 14.75 -20.95 37.40
C GLU A 546 16.23 -21.37 37.30
N PHE A 547 17.08 -20.49 36.76
CA PHE A 547 18.51 -20.77 36.57
C PHE A 547 19.38 -20.17 37.67
N GLY A 548 18.80 -19.58 38.71
CA GLY A 548 19.50 -18.99 39.85
C GLY A 548 20.07 -17.60 39.60
N ILE A 549 19.53 -16.87 38.61
CA ILE A 549 19.75 -15.42 38.47
C ILE A 549 18.62 -14.72 39.21
N GLN A 550 18.92 -13.72 40.04
CA GLN A 550 17.93 -13.01 40.84
C GLN A 550 17.78 -11.57 40.37
N PRO A 551 16.88 -11.28 39.39
CA PRO A 551 16.59 -9.92 38.98
C PRO A 551 16.14 -9.06 40.16
N THR A 552 16.83 -7.95 40.38
CA THR A 552 16.48 -6.93 41.37
C THR A 552 15.34 -6.05 40.87
N ALA A 553 15.31 -5.77 39.56
CA ALA A 553 14.28 -4.96 38.93
C ALA A 553 14.07 -5.32 37.46
N VAL A 554 12.89 -4.94 36.94
CA VAL A 554 12.53 -5.06 35.52
C VAL A 554 12.09 -3.70 35.00
N GLN A 555 12.58 -3.31 33.82
CA GLN A 555 12.19 -2.09 33.13
C GLN A 555 11.95 -2.34 31.64
N CYS A 556 11.10 -1.56 30.96
CA CYS A 556 10.95 -1.69 29.51
C CYS A 556 12.19 -1.22 28.72
N GLU A 557 12.38 -1.77 27.53
CA GLU A 557 13.48 -1.39 26.62
C GLU A 557 13.49 0.11 26.30
N GLN A 558 12.32 0.71 26.09
CA GLN A 558 12.22 2.12 25.70
C GLN A 558 12.65 3.07 26.82
N ALA A 559 12.26 2.81 28.07
CA ALA A 559 12.70 3.59 29.22
C ALA A 559 14.20 3.41 29.49
N ALA A 560 14.73 2.20 29.29
CA ALA A 560 16.16 1.98 29.35
C ALA A 560 16.90 2.79 28.27
N LEU A 561 16.40 2.79 27.03
CA LEU A 561 16.98 3.57 25.94
C LEU A 561 16.95 5.09 26.24
N VAL A 562 15.88 5.60 26.86
CA VAL A 562 15.80 6.98 27.36
C VAL A 562 16.92 7.26 28.37
N ASN A 563 17.10 6.41 29.39
CA ASN A 563 18.14 6.57 30.40
C ASN A 563 19.54 6.67 29.78
N PHE A 564 19.81 5.83 28.78
CA PHE A 564 21.06 5.90 28.03
C PHE A 564 21.18 7.21 27.24
N ALA A 565 20.15 7.55 26.46
CA ALA A 565 20.22 8.64 25.49
C ALA A 565 20.29 10.03 26.15
N VAL A 566 19.56 10.25 27.25
CA VAL A 566 19.61 11.52 28.00
C VAL A 566 21.01 11.78 28.55
N LEU A 567 21.68 10.74 29.06
CA LEU A 567 23.06 10.86 29.54
C LEU A 567 24.05 11.05 28.39
N GLU A 568 23.96 10.23 27.34
CA GLU A 568 24.94 10.20 26.24
C GLU A 568 24.94 11.48 25.39
N PHE A 569 23.77 12.09 25.21
CA PHE A 569 23.57 13.25 24.35
C PHE A 569 23.31 14.55 25.13
N ALA A 570 23.62 14.59 26.42
CA ALA A 570 23.40 15.77 27.25
C ALA A 570 24.04 17.06 26.66
N ASP A 571 25.19 16.94 26.00
CA ASP A 571 25.88 18.01 25.27
C ASP A 571 25.11 18.55 24.06
N GLN A 572 24.23 17.74 23.45
CA GLN A 572 23.43 18.12 22.28
C GLN A 572 22.01 18.59 22.63
N LEU A 573 21.60 18.42 23.89
CA LEU A 573 20.26 18.78 24.37
C LEU A 573 20.25 20.15 25.07
N GLN A 574 21.41 20.69 25.42
CA GLN A 574 21.55 22.02 26.02
C GLN A 574 21.41 23.11 24.95
N THR A 575 20.72 24.21 25.28
CA THR A 575 20.68 25.43 24.47
C THR A 575 21.89 26.31 24.80
N GLU A 576 22.70 26.68 23.81
CA GLU A 576 23.72 27.72 23.99
C GLU A 576 23.05 29.10 23.91
N GLY A 577 22.81 29.73 25.07
CA GLY A 577 22.38 31.14 25.19
C GLY A 577 20.87 31.36 25.44
N ASP A 578 20.55 32.54 25.99
CA ASP A 578 19.18 33.07 26.18
C ASP A 578 18.61 33.68 24.88
N ASP A 579 19.11 33.31 23.70
CA ASP A 579 18.68 33.93 22.44
C ASP A 579 17.26 33.43 22.07
N PRO A 580 16.22 34.28 22.12
CA PRO A 580 14.82 33.86 21.95
C PRO A 580 14.46 33.52 20.49
N ALA A 581 15.45 33.38 19.61
CA ALA A 581 15.25 33.31 18.17
C ALA A 581 14.87 31.92 17.64
N ASP A 582 15.11 30.85 18.41
CA ASP A 582 14.65 29.49 18.08
C ASP A 582 13.56 29.06 19.08
N ASP A 583 12.29 29.09 18.64
CA ASP A 583 11.12 28.74 19.47
C ASP A 583 11.07 27.25 19.88
N ALA A 584 11.91 26.39 19.27
CA ALA A 584 11.87 24.94 19.48
C ALA A 584 13.06 24.42 20.31
N PRO A 585 12.84 23.51 21.28
CA PRO A 585 13.92 22.94 22.08
C PRO A 585 14.85 22.05 21.23
N PRO A 586 16.17 22.05 21.50
CA PRO A 586 17.10 21.10 20.89
C PRO A 586 16.64 19.66 21.11
N ALA A 587 16.70 18.86 20.04
CA ALA A 587 16.21 17.50 20.06
C ALA A 587 17.18 16.54 19.36
N VAL A 588 17.28 15.33 19.89
CA VAL A 588 18.03 14.21 19.29
C VAL A 588 17.07 13.05 19.05
N ALA A 589 17.22 12.37 17.91
CA ALA A 589 16.46 11.16 17.60
C ALA A 589 17.35 9.92 17.69
N LEU A 590 16.85 8.85 18.30
CA LEU A 590 17.43 7.51 18.25
C LEU A 590 16.50 6.57 17.51
N VAL A 591 17.07 5.76 16.61
CA VAL A 591 16.36 4.70 15.89
C VAL A 591 16.97 3.35 16.28
N ASP A 592 16.35 2.68 17.24
CA ASP A 592 16.77 1.35 17.69
C ASP A 592 16.18 0.26 16.81
N ALA A 593 17.05 -0.43 16.08
CA ALA A 593 16.70 -1.46 15.13
C ALA A 593 17.00 -2.86 15.69
N GLY A 594 15.98 -3.48 16.28
CA GLY A 594 16.03 -4.85 16.78
C GLY A 594 15.67 -5.91 15.73
N ALA A 595 15.71 -7.18 16.13
CA ALA A 595 15.28 -8.29 15.27
C ALA A 595 13.74 -8.40 15.19
N SER A 596 13.02 -8.12 16.29
CA SER A 596 11.55 -8.19 16.34
C SER A 596 10.87 -6.91 15.85
N GLY A 597 11.45 -5.74 16.15
CA GLY A 597 10.86 -4.44 15.83
C GLY A 597 11.87 -3.31 15.80
N THR A 598 11.38 -2.09 15.57
CA THR A 598 12.16 -0.86 15.54
C THR A 598 11.51 0.19 16.43
N THR A 599 12.30 0.87 17.26
CA THR A 599 11.82 1.94 18.14
C THR A 599 12.41 3.27 17.70
N LEU A 600 11.57 4.26 17.45
CA LEU A 600 11.97 5.67 17.34
C LEU A 600 11.80 6.31 18.72
N LEU A 601 12.87 6.94 19.19
CA LEU A 601 12.91 7.76 20.39
C LEU A 601 13.31 9.18 20.00
N ILE A 602 12.53 10.17 20.41
CA ILE A 602 12.85 11.59 20.32
C ILE A 602 13.05 12.11 21.74
N ILE A 603 14.18 12.76 22.00
CA ILE A 603 14.50 13.36 23.29
C ILE A 603 14.81 14.84 23.15
N THR A 604 14.40 15.61 24.14
CA THR A 604 14.82 16.99 24.42
C THR A 604 15.50 17.03 25.79
N ALA A 605 15.93 18.20 26.25
CA ALA A 605 16.46 18.37 27.60
C ALA A 605 15.50 17.89 28.71
N ASN A 606 14.19 18.05 28.48
CA ASN A 606 13.21 17.93 29.55
C ASN A 606 12.10 16.91 29.32
N ALA A 607 11.90 16.47 28.08
CA ALA A 607 10.84 15.55 27.69
C ALA A 607 11.28 14.61 26.57
N PHE A 608 10.55 13.51 26.41
CA PHE A 608 10.82 12.52 25.38
C PHE A 608 9.54 11.84 24.89
N LEU A 609 9.61 11.27 23.69
CA LEU A 609 8.57 10.46 23.10
C LEU A 609 9.18 9.25 22.42
N PHE A 610 8.57 8.08 22.61
CA PHE A 610 8.94 6.89 21.85
C PHE A 610 7.75 6.21 21.19
N ARG A 611 7.99 5.57 20.06
CA ARG A 611 7.06 4.66 19.38
C ARG A 611 7.83 3.45 18.85
N SER A 612 7.27 2.27 19.08
CA SER A 612 7.80 1.01 18.57
C SER A 612 6.91 0.50 17.44
N VAL A 613 7.53 -0.02 16.38
CA VAL A 613 6.86 -0.70 15.27
C VAL A 613 7.35 -2.13 15.17
N ASP A 614 6.41 -3.06 15.03
CA ASP A 614 6.74 -4.46 14.79
C ASP A 614 7.29 -4.66 13.38
N GLY A 615 8.08 -5.74 13.21
CA GLY A 615 8.68 -6.13 11.94
C GLY A 615 10.10 -5.58 11.77
N GLY A 616 11.02 -6.02 12.63
CA GLY A 616 12.43 -5.67 12.60
C GLY A 616 13.29 -6.53 11.65
N GLY A 617 14.56 -6.70 12.01
CA GLY A 617 15.56 -7.38 11.18
C GLY A 617 15.23 -8.82 10.77
N GLU A 618 14.54 -9.60 11.61
CA GLU A 618 14.14 -10.98 11.29
C GLU A 618 13.06 -11.00 10.20
N ALA A 619 12.18 -10.01 10.19
CA ALA A 619 11.18 -9.84 9.16
C ALA A 619 11.85 -9.64 7.78
N LEU A 620 12.90 -8.82 7.71
CA LEU A 620 13.69 -8.59 6.49
C LEU A 620 14.40 -9.87 6.03
N THR A 621 14.99 -10.62 6.96
CA THR A 621 15.62 -11.92 6.68
C THR A 621 14.63 -12.92 6.10
N GLY A 622 13.44 -13.04 6.68
CA GLY A 622 12.40 -13.92 6.17
C GLY A 622 11.89 -13.52 4.77
N GLN A 623 11.87 -12.22 4.45
CA GLN A 623 11.52 -11.77 3.10
C GLN A 623 12.61 -12.11 2.08
N LEU A 624 13.87 -11.89 2.44
CA LEU A 624 15.00 -12.25 1.59
C LEU A 624 15.05 -13.76 1.34
N ALA A 625 14.83 -14.56 2.39
CA ALA A 625 14.77 -16.02 2.29
C ALA A 625 13.69 -16.50 1.31
N ARG A 626 12.48 -15.94 1.38
CA ARG A 626 11.39 -16.30 0.46
C ARG A 626 11.69 -15.89 -0.99
N ASN A 627 12.14 -14.65 -1.20
CA ASN A 627 12.35 -14.11 -2.54
C ASN A 627 13.52 -14.79 -3.26
N ALA A 628 14.63 -14.99 -2.55
CA ALA A 628 15.83 -15.61 -3.10
C ALA A 628 15.82 -17.16 -2.98
N LYS A 629 14.77 -17.74 -2.40
CA LYS A 629 14.64 -19.20 -2.14
C LYS A 629 15.84 -19.75 -1.33
N LEU A 630 16.21 -19.04 -0.27
CA LEU A 630 17.34 -19.36 0.60
C LEU A 630 16.88 -19.91 1.95
N THR A 631 17.79 -20.56 2.68
CA THR A 631 17.61 -20.79 4.12
C THR A 631 17.66 -19.46 4.87
N ALA A 632 17.08 -19.40 6.07
CA ALA A 632 17.12 -18.19 6.90
C ALA A 632 18.56 -17.78 7.25
N GLU A 633 19.46 -18.74 7.45
CA GLU A 633 20.88 -18.48 7.73
C GLU A 633 21.60 -17.87 6.52
N GLN A 634 21.37 -18.41 5.33
CA GLN A 634 21.92 -17.86 4.09
C GLN A 634 21.38 -16.44 3.84
N ALA A 635 20.08 -16.23 4.07
CA ALA A 635 19.46 -14.92 3.95
C ALA A 635 20.04 -13.92 4.96
N GLU A 636 20.27 -14.31 6.22
CA GLU A 636 20.91 -13.44 7.21
C GLU A 636 22.32 -13.04 6.76
N LYS A 637 23.09 -14.01 6.25
CA LYS A 637 24.42 -13.75 5.70
C LYS A 637 24.37 -12.77 4.52
N TRP A 638 23.45 -12.94 3.58
CA TRP A 638 23.29 -12.03 2.45
C TRP A 638 22.81 -10.63 2.89
N LYS A 639 21.95 -10.55 3.91
CA LYS A 639 21.48 -9.28 4.47
C LYS A 639 22.64 -8.42 5.01
N HIS A 640 23.61 -9.04 5.69
CA HIS A 640 24.79 -8.34 6.20
C HIS A 640 25.89 -8.15 5.14
N HIS A 641 26.04 -9.11 4.22
CA HIS A 641 27.06 -9.14 3.17
C HIS A 641 26.45 -9.24 1.78
N PRO A 642 25.69 -8.23 1.34
CA PRO A 642 24.95 -8.25 0.07
C PRO A 642 25.86 -8.40 -1.16
N ALA A 643 27.14 -8.03 -1.06
CA ALA A 643 28.11 -8.22 -2.14
C ALA A 643 28.31 -9.70 -2.52
N THR A 644 27.98 -10.63 -1.61
CA THR A 644 28.07 -12.07 -1.83
C THR A 644 26.83 -12.67 -2.49
N ALA A 645 25.74 -11.90 -2.64
CA ALA A 645 24.54 -12.35 -3.32
C ALA A 645 24.82 -12.60 -4.80
N THR A 646 24.33 -13.70 -5.35
CA THR A 646 24.55 -14.03 -6.77
C THR A 646 23.82 -13.06 -7.69
N ASP A 647 22.59 -12.69 -7.33
CA ASP A 647 21.71 -11.81 -8.10
C ASP A 647 21.04 -10.74 -7.20
N PRO A 648 21.82 -9.79 -6.63
CA PRO A 648 21.29 -8.80 -5.69
C PRO A 648 20.16 -7.94 -6.28
N ALA A 649 20.20 -7.65 -7.58
CA ALA A 649 19.20 -6.82 -8.25
C ALA A 649 17.78 -7.40 -8.18
N SER A 650 17.63 -8.73 -8.17
CA SER A 650 16.30 -9.37 -8.12
C SER A 650 15.74 -9.55 -6.71
N CYS A 651 16.59 -9.51 -5.67
CA CYS A 651 16.17 -9.89 -4.31
C CYS A 651 16.11 -8.73 -3.31
N PHE A 652 16.96 -7.71 -3.44
CA PHE A 652 17.02 -6.59 -2.49
C PHE A 652 15.92 -5.50 -2.65
N PRO A 653 15.33 -5.24 -3.83
CA PRO A 653 14.29 -4.22 -3.95
C PRO A 653 13.10 -4.44 -3.00
N ALA A 654 12.68 -5.69 -2.82
CA ALA A 654 11.57 -6.03 -1.94
C ALA A 654 11.85 -5.70 -0.45
N LEU A 655 13.10 -5.83 0.00
CA LEU A 655 13.49 -5.45 1.37
C LEU A 655 13.35 -3.95 1.57
N THR A 656 13.70 -3.16 0.56
CA THR A 656 13.57 -1.70 0.58
C THR A 656 12.10 -1.30 0.70
N GLU A 657 11.22 -1.91 -0.08
CA GLU A 657 9.77 -1.68 -0.01
C GLU A 657 9.20 -1.99 1.39
N ARG A 658 9.62 -3.11 2.00
CA ARG A 658 9.16 -3.46 3.35
C ARG A 658 9.62 -2.46 4.40
N MET A 659 10.85 -1.95 4.30
CA MET A 659 11.34 -0.90 5.20
C MET A 659 10.53 0.39 5.07
N GLN A 660 10.16 0.78 3.85
CA GLN A 660 9.35 1.99 3.61
C GLN A 660 8.02 1.95 4.38
N GLY A 661 7.36 0.80 4.45
CA GLY A 661 6.13 0.64 5.24
C GLY A 661 6.31 0.92 6.73
N SER A 662 7.45 0.50 7.32
CA SER A 662 7.78 0.81 8.72
C SER A 662 8.15 2.29 8.91
N VAL A 663 8.86 2.88 7.96
CA VAL A 663 9.26 4.29 7.99
C VAL A 663 8.05 5.22 7.97
N GLN A 664 7.01 4.92 7.18
CA GLN A 664 5.78 5.71 7.19
C GLN A 664 5.10 5.76 8.56
N ARG A 665 5.14 4.66 9.33
CA ARG A 665 4.62 4.64 10.71
C ARG A 665 5.49 5.47 11.66
N LEU A 666 6.81 5.45 11.48
CA LEU A 666 7.74 6.23 12.30
C LEU A 666 7.74 7.72 11.94
N ARG A 667 7.42 8.10 10.69
CA ARG A 667 7.16 9.50 10.31
C ARG A 667 5.99 10.08 11.10
N ARG A 668 4.88 9.34 11.20
CA ARG A 668 3.75 9.75 12.04
C ARG A 668 4.14 9.90 13.51
N ALA A 669 5.01 9.01 14.02
CA ALA A 669 5.53 9.13 15.37
C ALA A 669 6.39 10.39 15.59
N PHE A 670 7.13 10.82 14.56
CA PHE A 670 7.85 12.08 14.59
C PHE A 670 6.90 13.27 14.54
N ASP A 671 5.88 13.26 13.66
CA ASP A 671 4.85 14.30 13.61
C ASP A 671 4.13 14.46 14.96
N GLU A 672 3.83 13.34 15.64
CA GLU A 672 3.30 13.32 17.00
C GLU A 672 4.28 13.96 18.00
N ALA A 673 5.58 13.70 17.88
CA ALA A 673 6.60 14.32 18.73
C ALA A 673 6.69 15.84 18.51
N GLN A 674 6.63 16.31 17.25
CA GLN A 674 6.62 17.74 16.94
C GLN A 674 5.45 18.44 17.62
N GLN A 675 4.27 17.81 17.62
CA GLN A 675 3.07 18.36 18.27
C GLN A 675 3.14 18.30 19.79
N GLN A 676 3.58 17.19 20.39
CA GLN A 676 3.54 16.98 21.84
C GLN A 676 4.73 17.56 22.60
N LEU A 677 5.90 17.61 21.95
CA LEU A 677 7.15 18.09 22.56
C LEU A 677 7.57 19.48 22.08
N GLY A 678 6.83 20.07 21.13
CA GLY A 678 7.19 21.35 20.51
C GLY A 678 8.48 21.31 19.68
N VAL A 679 8.95 20.12 19.30
CA VAL A 679 10.23 19.96 18.61
C VAL A 679 10.14 20.38 17.13
N GLY A 680 11.14 21.13 16.68
CA GLY A 680 11.35 21.48 15.28
C GLY A 680 12.08 20.38 14.51
N ALA A 681 13.17 20.74 13.83
CA ALA A 681 14.10 19.78 13.24
C ALA A 681 15.06 19.24 14.31
N VAL A 682 15.32 17.94 14.31
CA VAL A 682 16.29 17.36 15.26
C VAL A 682 17.73 17.74 14.88
N SER A 683 18.58 17.91 15.89
CA SER A 683 20.00 18.23 15.74
C SER A 683 20.77 17.06 15.13
N SER A 684 20.40 15.82 15.47
CA SER A 684 21.04 14.60 14.96
C SER A 684 20.14 13.37 15.08
N VAL A 685 20.40 12.37 14.24
CA VAL A 685 19.73 11.06 14.27
C VAL A 685 20.76 9.95 14.46
N TRP A 686 20.56 9.11 15.47
CA TRP A 686 21.45 8.02 15.84
C TRP A 686 20.77 6.66 15.72
N CYS A 687 21.22 5.85 14.76
CA CYS A 687 20.81 4.47 14.66
C CYS A 687 21.57 3.60 15.68
N VAL A 688 20.83 2.78 16.41
CA VAL A 688 21.34 1.79 17.39
C VAL A 688 20.72 0.42 17.12
N GLY A 689 21.15 -0.60 17.85
CA GLY A 689 20.65 -1.97 17.71
C GLY A 689 21.25 -2.72 16.52
N GLY A 690 21.31 -4.05 16.61
CA GLY A 690 22.02 -4.89 15.63
C GLY A 690 21.46 -4.84 14.21
N GLY A 691 20.17 -4.53 14.04
CA GLY A 691 19.52 -4.38 12.74
C GLY A 691 20.02 -3.16 11.95
N SER A 692 20.53 -2.13 12.63
CA SER A 692 20.99 -0.89 12.01
C SER A 692 22.25 -1.07 11.14
N ARG A 693 22.96 -2.18 11.34
CA ARG A 693 24.18 -2.54 10.60
C ARG A 693 23.92 -3.13 9.22
N MET A 694 22.65 -3.41 8.88
CA MET A 694 22.29 -3.88 7.56
C MET A 694 22.63 -2.83 6.49
N HIS A 695 23.20 -3.27 5.37
CA HIS A 695 23.40 -2.37 4.23
C HIS A 695 22.07 -1.79 3.73
N GLY A 696 22.06 -0.50 3.41
CA GLY A 696 20.84 0.18 2.99
C GLY A 696 19.84 0.48 4.11
N TRP A 697 20.08 0.03 5.36
CA TRP A 697 19.27 0.45 6.52
C TRP A 697 19.14 1.97 6.67
N PRO A 698 20.18 2.80 6.47
CA PRO A 698 20.03 4.24 6.67
C PRO A 698 19.13 4.93 5.64
N VAL A 699 19.03 4.32 4.46
CA VAL A 699 18.49 4.93 3.25
C VAL A 699 17.06 5.48 3.43
N PRO A 700 16.14 4.77 4.11
CA PRO A 700 14.79 5.29 4.33
C PRO A 700 14.71 6.46 5.32
N TRP A 701 15.76 6.72 6.10
CA TRP A 701 15.80 7.86 7.04
C TRP A 701 16.29 9.14 6.38
N LEU A 702 16.94 9.04 5.21
CA LEU A 702 17.43 10.20 4.47
C LEU A 702 16.28 11.03 3.91
N ASP A 703 16.46 12.34 3.92
CA ASP A 703 15.63 13.26 3.15
C ASP A 703 15.95 13.08 1.66
N ARG A 704 14.92 12.88 0.84
CA ARG A 704 15.02 12.61 -0.60
C ARG A 704 14.32 13.68 -1.43
N SER A 705 13.90 14.78 -0.82
CA SER A 705 13.26 15.91 -1.52
C SER A 705 14.12 16.46 -2.67
N ASP A 706 15.45 16.32 -2.61
CA ASP A 706 16.36 16.73 -3.69
C ASP A 706 16.44 15.74 -4.88
N ALA A 707 16.01 14.49 -4.72
CA ALA A 707 16.18 13.44 -5.75
C ALA A 707 15.02 13.32 -6.75
N ALA A 708 13.91 14.02 -6.54
CA ALA A 708 12.70 13.92 -7.37
C ALA A 708 12.77 14.67 -8.71
N ASN A 709 13.88 15.36 -9.01
CA ASN A 709 14.01 16.23 -10.19
C ASN A 709 14.73 15.63 -11.41
N GLU A 710 15.12 14.36 -11.42
CA GLU A 710 16.01 13.81 -12.48
C GLU A 710 15.42 12.78 -13.47
N GLU A 711 14.15 12.37 -13.39
CA GLU A 711 13.63 11.36 -14.33
C GLU A 711 12.57 11.89 -15.31
N THR A 712 13.02 12.67 -16.30
CA THR A 712 12.36 12.73 -17.62
C THR A 712 13.40 12.89 -18.73
N MET A 713 14.15 11.82 -19.05
CA MET A 713 14.87 11.72 -20.31
C MET A 713 14.09 10.83 -21.27
N VAL A 714 13.43 11.46 -22.26
CA VAL A 714 12.92 10.77 -23.45
C VAL A 714 14.10 10.51 -24.36
N ASP A 715 14.70 9.32 -24.23
CA ASP A 715 15.91 8.94 -24.96
C ASP A 715 15.55 8.52 -26.39
N ARG A 716 16.09 9.24 -27.40
CA ARG A 716 15.97 8.88 -28.83
C ARG A 716 17.03 7.84 -29.17
N ASP A 717 16.63 6.72 -29.77
CA ASP A 717 17.56 5.68 -30.26
C ASP A 717 18.23 6.14 -31.58
N ASP A 718 19.08 7.16 -31.49
CA ASP A 718 19.92 7.62 -32.59
C ASP A 718 21.08 6.63 -32.77
N ASP A 719 20.88 5.48 -33.44
CA ASP A 719 21.95 4.65 -34.03
C ASP A 719 21.41 3.35 -34.70
N PHE A 720 20.43 3.45 -35.60
CA PHE A 720 20.08 2.35 -36.51
C PHE A 720 19.61 2.86 -37.88
N GLU A 721 20.38 2.59 -38.93
CA GLU A 721 19.88 2.50 -40.29
C GLU A 721 19.65 1.01 -40.59
N ILE A 722 18.39 0.58 -40.58
CA ILE A 722 17.99 -0.69 -41.16
C ILE A 722 17.13 -0.31 -42.38
N GLY A 723 17.64 -0.62 -43.56
CA GLY A 723 16.93 -0.46 -44.83
C GLY A 723 15.75 -1.40 -45.00
#